data_AF-A0A3D3FI15-F1
#
_entry.id   AF-A0A3D3FI15-F1
#
_cell.length_a   1.000
_cell.length_b   1.000
_cell.length_c   1.000
_cell.angle_alpha   90.00
_cell.angle_beta   90.00
_cell.angle_gamma   90.00
#
_symmetry.space_group_name_H-M   'P 1'
#
loop_
_entity.id
_entity.type
_entity.pdbx_description
1 polymer ?
#
loop_
_entity_poly.entity_id
_entity_poly.type
_entity_poly.pdbx_seq_one_letter_code
_entity_poly.pdbx_strand_id
1 'polypeptide(L)'
;MMRKPKTAPRANDDGTAAILSRIGIFGDLDAAELKAVADRMNRHLGKSGDLLFAEGDSGDELYVVISGTVAVTVALKDGGELKLSEIGAGSFFGEMSLVERAVRSASCRLIEDGEFLSLDSGDFEALRKERPSIAVKVLRRMIRITAERLQRTNGFLSQLVQWGEAARKRAVTDEATGVFNRRFHDESFEALFSRSQVEGKSFSYAMFDLDRFGNLNKEYGIAFGDRVVVEIAGTMKKVFRENDIIVRYGGDEFVFLLPSSNADDAFMITDKLRKAISAMRIEGYERVRLACSIGLASFPAHASTAKDLAAAADKALYAAKEGGRNRVQIAGETGSRSWRKRDIPTIGERNRIIDRFVRALDERDGFLLIGHVNPDEDCLASLVSFGLLASKLDKKATIFLRSKVPPAFSYLLSICAFNNVQVVEDGNLPEGQWSAVVAFDTPKPSMLDIDEAVRAIAYSPAVLRMEVDHHLEADAEYFAEDDYRLVANASSACELVGYLAYKIESRKDMMERYGISELFTRNLVLAILTGIIGDSKMGKYLKTRRERWLYEWFSSLFDRMLSQKTRGGSSNFSSKEEVFTAIGKMSSADDRCYERIAVRVEQRPFLDCVVLDQAEADAIRNEFGQESFISMVKAVADDLAERNGHMSLVAYGDSPEASDLVQFRLRRSRSFDGVDLRDLLARFSFNNGGGHPGAVGFRIPKAEISDLGAFVEDLTRRIAEVALEAGVEPKTPQ
;
A
#
# COMPACT_ATOMS: atom_id res chain seq x y z
N MET A 1 -75.16 -3.59 9.92
CA MET A 1 -75.77 -2.81 8.83
C MET A 1 -75.16 -1.42 8.87
N MET A 2 -74.31 -1.07 7.90
CA MET A 2 -73.73 0.27 7.83
C MET A 2 -74.81 1.28 7.45
N ARG A 3 -74.90 2.38 8.20
CA ARG A 3 -75.88 3.44 7.98
C ARG A 3 -75.28 4.44 6.98
N LYS A 4 -75.98 4.66 5.86
CA LYS A 4 -75.64 5.71 4.90
C LYS A 4 -76.30 7.03 5.34
N PRO A 5 -75.67 8.19 5.09
CA PRO A 5 -76.27 9.49 5.35
C PRO A 5 -77.62 9.64 4.62
N LYS A 6 -78.52 10.47 5.17
CA LYS A 6 -79.79 10.77 4.51
C LYS A 6 -79.59 11.89 3.49
N THR A 7 -79.96 11.63 2.23
CA THR A 7 -80.09 12.62 1.17
C THR A 7 -81.37 13.44 1.36
N ALA A 8 -81.22 14.76 1.41
CA ALA A 8 -82.33 15.72 1.32
C ALA A 8 -82.46 16.19 -0.15
N PRO A 9 -83.65 16.65 -0.60
CA PRO A 9 -83.83 17.20 -1.95
C PRO A 9 -82.92 18.42 -2.21
N ARG A 10 -82.66 18.71 -3.50
CA ARG A 10 -81.73 19.75 -4.00
C ARG A 10 -81.78 21.04 -3.17
N ALA A 11 -80.62 21.57 -2.87
CA ALA A 11 -80.43 22.74 -2.02
C ALA A 11 -80.76 24.04 -2.78
N ASN A 12 -82.05 24.26 -3.10
CA ASN A 12 -82.56 25.41 -3.86
C ASN A 12 -82.77 26.67 -2.98
N ASP A 13 -81.86 26.97 -2.05
CA ASP A 13 -81.96 28.16 -1.19
C ASP A 13 -80.75 29.11 -1.33
N ASP A 14 -81.00 30.42 -1.19
CA ASP A 14 -79.95 31.45 -1.24
C ASP A 14 -78.91 31.27 -0.11
N GLY A 15 -79.26 30.50 0.93
CA GLY A 15 -78.36 30.12 2.03
C GLY A 15 -77.22 29.20 1.58
N THR A 16 -77.47 28.29 0.64
CA THR A 16 -76.45 27.36 0.12
C THR A 16 -75.41 28.09 -0.72
N ALA A 17 -75.80 29.04 -1.56
CA ALA A 17 -74.88 29.88 -2.32
C ALA A 17 -73.93 30.69 -1.40
N ALA A 18 -74.46 31.23 -0.29
CA ALA A 18 -73.66 31.94 0.71
C ALA A 18 -72.64 31.02 1.40
N ILE A 19 -72.99 29.76 1.66
CA ILE A 19 -72.07 28.77 2.23
C ILE A 19 -70.97 28.41 1.22
N LEU A 20 -71.33 28.15 -0.04
CA LEU A 20 -70.37 27.81 -1.10
C LEU A 20 -69.29 28.89 -1.32
N SER A 21 -69.63 30.16 -1.15
CA SER A 21 -68.67 31.28 -1.25
C SER A 21 -67.47 31.16 -0.31
N ARG A 22 -67.62 30.44 0.81
CA ARG A 22 -66.59 30.25 1.84
C ARG A 22 -65.70 29.03 1.58
N ILE A 23 -65.97 28.27 0.53
CA ILE A 23 -65.33 26.99 0.23
C ILE A 23 -64.31 27.21 -0.87
N GLY A 24 -63.07 26.78 -0.63
CA GLY A 24 -61.93 27.13 -1.48
C GLY A 24 -62.08 26.77 -2.97
N ILE A 25 -62.84 25.72 -3.30
CA ILE A 25 -63.06 25.28 -4.69
C ILE A 25 -64.00 26.21 -5.48
N PHE A 26 -64.84 26.99 -4.80
CA PHE A 26 -65.81 27.90 -5.42
C PHE A 26 -65.47 29.39 -5.27
N GLY A 27 -64.33 29.71 -4.67
CA GLY A 27 -63.97 31.10 -4.30
C GLY A 27 -63.79 32.09 -5.48
N ASP A 28 -63.75 31.62 -6.73
CA ASP A 28 -63.67 32.47 -7.93
C ASP A 28 -65.03 32.73 -8.60
N LEU A 29 -66.10 32.17 -8.04
CA LEU A 29 -67.45 32.30 -8.58
C LEU A 29 -68.15 33.54 -8.02
N ASP A 30 -68.85 34.29 -8.88
CA ASP A 30 -69.72 35.37 -8.43
C ASP A 30 -71.04 34.84 -7.84
N ALA A 31 -71.88 35.72 -7.29
CA ALA A 31 -73.14 35.32 -6.65
C ALA A 31 -74.11 34.58 -7.58
N ALA A 32 -74.17 34.94 -8.86
CA ALA A 32 -75.05 34.29 -9.83
C ALA A 32 -74.49 32.93 -10.30
N GLU A 33 -73.18 32.82 -10.38
CA GLU A 33 -72.46 31.57 -10.65
C GLU A 33 -72.56 30.59 -9.48
N LEU A 34 -72.40 31.06 -8.24
CA LEU A 34 -72.56 30.26 -7.02
C LEU A 34 -73.97 29.69 -6.89
N LYS A 35 -75.00 30.49 -7.20
CA LYS A 35 -76.39 30.03 -7.20
C LYS A 35 -76.60 28.90 -8.22
N ALA A 36 -76.04 29.04 -9.41
CA ALA A 36 -76.14 28.00 -10.44
C ALA A 36 -75.45 26.68 -10.06
N VAL A 37 -74.38 26.73 -9.26
CA VAL A 37 -73.77 25.52 -8.68
C VAL A 37 -74.65 24.97 -7.56
N ALA A 38 -75.12 25.81 -6.63
CA ALA A 38 -75.95 25.41 -5.49
C ALA A 38 -77.23 24.67 -5.93
N ASP A 39 -77.92 25.16 -6.96
CA ASP A 39 -79.15 24.55 -7.51
C ASP A 39 -78.94 23.12 -8.05
N ARG A 40 -77.67 22.71 -8.25
CA ARG A 40 -77.25 21.41 -8.76
C ARG A 40 -76.60 20.53 -7.70
N MET A 41 -76.53 20.98 -6.44
CA MET A 41 -75.96 20.21 -5.34
C MET A 41 -77.04 19.54 -4.49
N ASN A 42 -76.71 18.33 -4.03
CA ASN A 42 -77.54 17.56 -3.11
C ASN A 42 -77.02 17.73 -1.68
N ARG A 43 -77.92 17.96 -0.73
CA ARG A 43 -77.55 18.14 0.69
C ARG A 43 -77.69 16.81 1.44
N HIS A 44 -76.69 16.51 2.27
CA HIS A 44 -76.61 15.28 3.05
C HIS A 44 -76.39 15.61 4.52
N LEU A 45 -77.13 14.91 5.39
CA LEU A 45 -76.94 14.96 6.84
C LEU A 45 -76.56 13.56 7.32
N GLY A 46 -75.45 13.48 8.06
CA GLY A 46 -74.92 12.23 8.60
C GLY A 46 -74.56 12.33 10.07
N LYS A 47 -74.59 11.20 10.75
CA LYS A 47 -74.15 11.05 12.15
C LYS A 47 -72.76 10.46 12.23
N SER A 48 -72.08 10.67 13.36
CA SER A 48 -70.82 9.99 13.67
C SER A 48 -70.94 8.47 13.43
N GLY A 49 -69.97 7.93 12.68
CA GLY A 49 -69.91 6.52 12.27
C GLY A 49 -70.53 6.20 10.90
N ASP A 50 -71.35 7.09 10.31
CA ASP A 50 -71.97 6.87 9.00
C ASP A 50 -70.89 6.76 7.90
N LEU A 51 -71.03 5.78 7.02
CA LEU A 51 -70.13 5.57 5.88
C LEU A 51 -70.68 6.32 4.66
N LEU A 52 -69.87 7.22 4.10
CA LEU A 52 -70.21 7.95 2.89
C LEU A 52 -70.07 7.05 1.66
N PHE A 53 -68.91 6.40 1.53
CA PHE A 53 -68.63 5.37 0.52
C PHE A 53 -67.46 4.49 0.99
N ALA A 54 -67.39 3.28 0.45
CA ALA A 54 -66.30 2.34 0.70
C ALA A 54 -65.25 2.41 -0.42
N GLU A 55 -64.03 2.01 -0.09
CA GLU A 55 -63.00 1.70 -1.08
C GLU A 55 -63.52 0.64 -2.07
N GLY A 56 -63.31 0.88 -3.37
CA GLY A 56 -63.79 0.01 -4.45
C GLY A 56 -65.20 0.33 -4.95
N ASP A 57 -66.00 1.15 -4.25
CA ASP A 57 -67.30 1.60 -4.74
C ASP A 57 -67.13 2.39 -6.05
N SER A 58 -68.11 2.35 -6.96
CA SER A 58 -68.12 3.24 -8.13
C SER A 58 -68.25 4.69 -7.67
N GLY A 59 -67.38 5.58 -8.16
CA GLY A 59 -67.43 7.00 -7.82
C GLY A 59 -67.92 7.85 -8.99
N ASP A 60 -68.95 8.66 -8.73
CA ASP A 60 -69.55 9.59 -9.69
C ASP A 60 -69.90 10.96 -9.08
N GLU A 61 -69.68 11.16 -7.79
CA GLU A 61 -69.96 12.41 -7.07
C GLU A 61 -68.71 13.00 -6.39
N LEU A 62 -68.63 14.32 -6.38
CA LEU A 62 -67.75 15.12 -5.51
C LEU A 62 -68.51 15.48 -4.23
N TYR A 63 -67.84 15.49 -3.08
CA TYR A 63 -68.41 15.95 -1.81
C TYR A 63 -67.69 17.19 -1.28
N VAL A 64 -68.46 18.03 -0.60
CA VAL A 64 -68.02 19.27 0.03
C VAL A 64 -68.51 19.26 1.48
N VAL A 65 -67.60 19.46 2.43
CA VAL A 65 -67.90 19.43 3.87
C VAL A 65 -68.35 20.82 4.31
N ILE A 66 -69.58 20.93 4.79
CA ILE A 66 -70.11 22.17 5.37
C ILE A 66 -69.81 22.22 6.87
N SER A 67 -70.05 21.12 7.58
CA SER A 67 -69.74 20.96 9.00
C SER A 67 -69.40 19.51 9.32
N GLY A 68 -68.66 19.31 10.40
CA GLY A 68 -68.17 18.00 10.82
C GLY A 68 -66.86 17.60 10.16
N THR A 69 -66.44 16.37 10.41
CA THR A 69 -65.15 15.83 9.97
C THR A 69 -65.30 14.42 9.40
N VAL A 70 -64.61 14.18 8.29
CA VAL A 70 -64.59 12.89 7.58
C VAL A 70 -63.20 12.26 7.73
N ALA A 71 -63.14 11.03 8.21
CA ALA A 71 -61.93 10.21 8.17
C ALA A 71 -61.85 9.45 6.84
N VAL A 72 -60.67 9.47 6.23
CA VAL A 72 -60.32 8.69 5.04
C VAL A 72 -59.53 7.47 5.47
N THR A 73 -60.00 6.26 5.17
CA THR A 73 -59.34 5.00 5.53
C THR A 73 -59.14 4.10 4.31
N VAL A 74 -58.07 3.30 4.30
CA VAL A 74 -57.79 2.27 3.28
C VAL A 74 -57.66 0.92 3.95
N ALA A 75 -58.17 -0.13 3.32
CA ALA A 75 -58.05 -1.50 3.82
C ALA A 75 -56.61 -2.02 3.65
N LEU A 76 -56.03 -2.55 4.73
CA LEU A 76 -54.74 -3.23 4.71
C LEU A 76 -54.91 -4.71 4.37
N LYS A 77 -53.85 -5.32 3.81
CA LYS A 77 -53.87 -6.74 3.38
C LYS A 77 -54.09 -7.74 4.53
N ASP A 78 -53.87 -7.31 5.77
CA ASP A 78 -54.07 -8.09 6.99
C ASP A 78 -55.49 -7.93 7.59
N GLY A 79 -56.37 -7.17 6.94
CA GLY A 79 -57.72 -6.89 7.40
C GLY A 79 -57.85 -5.70 8.34
N GLY A 80 -56.77 -4.97 8.63
CA GLY A 80 -56.82 -3.69 9.34
C GLY A 80 -57.28 -2.52 8.45
N GLU A 81 -57.67 -1.39 9.05
CA GLU A 81 -57.90 -0.13 8.35
C GLU A 81 -56.82 0.89 8.70
N LEU A 82 -56.18 1.49 7.67
CA LEU A 82 -55.22 2.58 7.85
C LEU A 82 -55.91 3.92 7.63
N LYS A 83 -55.93 4.79 8.65
CA LYS A 83 -56.43 6.17 8.52
C LYS A 83 -55.39 7.05 7.81
N LEU A 84 -55.74 7.52 6.62
CA LEU A 84 -54.87 8.35 5.77
C LEU A 84 -54.93 9.83 6.16
N SER A 85 -56.12 10.35 6.42
CA SER A 85 -56.31 11.78 6.74
C SER A 85 -57.68 12.06 7.34
N GLU A 86 -57.86 13.28 7.84
CA GLU A 86 -59.14 13.85 8.22
C GLU A 86 -59.44 15.08 7.35
N ILE A 87 -60.70 15.20 6.91
CA ILE A 87 -61.19 16.30 6.09
C ILE A 87 -62.29 17.01 6.87
N GLY A 88 -62.00 18.24 7.29
CA GLY A 88 -62.94 19.08 8.04
C GLY A 88 -63.74 20.04 7.15
N ALA A 89 -64.60 20.83 7.78
CA ALA A 89 -65.42 21.88 7.16
C ALA A 89 -64.63 22.82 6.22
N GLY A 90 -65.26 23.21 5.12
CA GLY A 90 -64.67 24.09 4.09
C GLY A 90 -63.76 23.38 3.09
N SER A 91 -63.56 22.07 3.23
CA SER A 91 -62.81 21.22 2.30
C SER A 91 -63.72 20.36 1.41
N PHE A 92 -63.14 19.83 0.34
CA PHE A 92 -63.80 18.89 -0.57
C PHE A 92 -62.98 17.61 -0.76
N PHE A 93 -63.65 16.55 -1.23
CA PHE A 93 -63.07 15.24 -1.51
C PHE A 93 -63.90 14.43 -2.51
N GLY A 94 -63.29 13.42 -3.13
CA GLY A 94 -63.93 12.60 -4.16
C GLY A 94 -63.86 13.23 -5.55
N GLU A 95 -62.99 14.22 -5.73
CA GLU A 95 -62.83 15.02 -6.94
C GLU A 95 -62.40 14.22 -8.17
N MET A 96 -61.63 13.14 -7.98
CA MET A 96 -61.16 12.28 -9.07
C MET A 96 -62.33 11.58 -9.79
N SER A 97 -63.39 11.28 -9.03
CA SER A 97 -64.60 10.65 -9.55
C SER A 97 -65.42 11.56 -10.47
N LEU A 98 -65.24 12.89 -10.36
CA LEU A 98 -65.89 13.87 -11.23
C LEU A 98 -65.28 13.91 -12.64
N VAL A 99 -64.01 13.55 -12.78
CA VAL A 99 -63.24 13.64 -14.04
C VAL A 99 -63.13 12.30 -14.76
N GLU A 100 -62.81 11.22 -14.03
CA GLU A 100 -62.46 9.92 -14.65
C GLU A 100 -63.48 8.80 -14.37
N ARG A 101 -64.58 9.07 -13.63
CA ARG A 101 -65.53 8.04 -13.15
C ARG A 101 -64.82 6.80 -12.57
N ALA A 102 -63.74 7.06 -11.84
CA ALA A 102 -62.92 6.03 -11.22
C ALA A 102 -63.60 5.44 -9.98
N VAL A 103 -63.25 4.19 -9.64
CA VAL A 103 -63.62 3.59 -8.36
C VAL A 103 -63.01 4.38 -7.20
N ARG A 104 -63.68 4.38 -6.05
CA ARG A 104 -63.21 5.07 -4.84
C ARG A 104 -61.93 4.42 -4.34
N SER A 105 -60.87 5.22 -4.20
CA SER A 105 -59.55 4.77 -3.76
C SER A 105 -59.42 4.58 -2.25
N ALA A 106 -60.42 5.00 -1.48
CA ALA A 106 -60.45 4.92 -0.02
C ALA A 106 -61.89 4.97 0.49
N SER A 107 -62.12 4.43 1.69
CA SER A 107 -63.36 4.55 2.42
C SER A 107 -63.44 5.91 3.13
N CYS A 108 -64.61 6.54 3.14
CA CYS A 108 -64.83 7.80 3.84
C CYS A 108 -65.93 7.66 4.88
N ARG A 109 -65.63 7.96 6.14
CA ARG A 109 -66.54 7.81 7.27
C ARG A 109 -66.62 9.09 8.09
N LEU A 110 -67.81 9.42 8.56
CA LEU A 110 -68.00 10.48 9.54
C LEU A 110 -67.44 10.11 10.91
N ILE A 111 -66.65 11.00 11.52
CA ILE A 111 -66.18 10.84 12.90
C ILE A 111 -67.01 11.65 13.90
N GLU A 112 -67.73 12.65 13.41
CA GLU A 112 -68.70 13.46 14.16
C GLU A 112 -69.93 13.74 13.28
N ASP A 113 -71.00 14.24 13.88
CA ASP A 113 -72.19 14.63 13.14
C ASP A 113 -71.85 15.76 12.15
N GLY A 114 -72.31 15.64 10.90
CA GLY A 114 -71.85 16.51 9.83
C GLY A 114 -72.87 16.75 8.72
N GLU A 115 -72.61 17.83 7.98
CA GLU A 115 -73.39 18.27 6.83
C GLU A 115 -72.52 18.38 5.59
N PHE A 116 -73.01 17.86 4.47
CA PHE A 116 -72.29 17.79 3.20
C PHE A 116 -73.15 18.25 2.05
N LEU A 117 -72.49 18.79 1.02
CA LEU A 117 -73.08 18.96 -0.30
C LEU A 117 -72.37 18.01 -1.26
N SER A 118 -73.12 17.32 -2.12
CA SER A 118 -72.55 16.55 -3.22
C SER A 118 -72.93 17.14 -4.57
N LEU A 119 -72.03 16.99 -5.54
CA LEU A 119 -72.23 17.35 -6.93
C LEU A 119 -71.95 16.15 -7.80
N ASP A 120 -72.98 15.67 -8.50
CA ASP A 120 -72.91 14.55 -9.42
C ASP A 120 -72.15 14.90 -10.70
N SER A 121 -71.44 13.92 -11.25
CA SER A 121 -70.74 14.03 -12.54
C SER A 121 -71.68 14.40 -13.68
N GLY A 122 -72.94 13.95 -13.64
CA GLY A 122 -73.97 14.32 -14.61
C GLY A 122 -74.36 15.80 -14.51
N ASP A 123 -74.60 16.29 -13.30
CA ASP A 123 -74.96 17.70 -13.05
C ASP A 123 -73.76 18.64 -13.32
N PHE A 124 -72.53 18.20 -13.04
CA PHE A 124 -71.33 18.92 -13.41
C PHE A 124 -71.10 18.98 -14.93
N GLU A 125 -71.35 17.87 -15.64
CA GLU A 125 -71.25 17.83 -17.10
C GLU A 125 -72.33 18.70 -17.77
N ALA A 126 -73.54 18.74 -17.20
CA ALA A 126 -74.59 19.67 -17.63
C ALA A 126 -74.15 21.13 -17.40
N LEU A 127 -73.60 21.45 -16.22
CA LEU A 127 -73.06 22.77 -15.90
C LEU A 127 -71.93 23.17 -16.87
N ARG A 128 -71.06 22.22 -17.25
CA ARG A 128 -69.99 22.44 -18.24
C ARG A 128 -70.54 22.79 -19.63
N LYS A 129 -71.65 22.16 -20.05
CA LYS A 129 -72.30 22.43 -21.34
C LYS A 129 -73.05 23.75 -21.36
N GLU A 130 -73.80 24.03 -20.29
CA GLU A 130 -74.67 25.21 -20.20
C GLU A 130 -73.90 26.49 -19.83
N ARG A 131 -72.91 26.38 -18.94
CA ARG A 131 -72.12 27.50 -18.41
C ARG A 131 -70.64 27.12 -18.29
N PRO A 132 -69.90 27.03 -19.41
CA PRO A 132 -68.51 26.57 -19.43
C PRO A 132 -67.56 27.38 -18.54
N SER A 133 -67.81 28.68 -18.38
CA SER A 133 -66.99 29.57 -17.54
C SER A 133 -66.95 29.12 -16.08
N ILE A 134 -68.07 28.63 -15.53
CA ILE A 134 -68.18 28.17 -14.14
C ILE A 134 -67.35 26.90 -13.96
N ALA A 135 -67.51 25.93 -14.87
CA ALA A 135 -66.79 24.66 -14.80
C ALA A 135 -65.26 24.87 -14.88
N VAL A 136 -64.78 25.77 -15.74
CA VAL A 136 -63.35 26.09 -15.84
C VAL A 136 -62.82 26.72 -14.55
N LYS A 137 -63.54 27.65 -13.93
CA LYS A 137 -63.15 28.28 -12.66
C LYS A 137 -63.04 27.23 -11.54
N VAL A 138 -64.03 26.34 -11.42
CA VAL A 138 -64.05 25.25 -10.43
C VAL A 138 -62.89 24.27 -10.66
N LEU A 139 -62.68 23.79 -11.90
CA LEU A 139 -61.57 22.87 -12.20
C LEU A 139 -60.20 23.50 -11.93
N ARG A 140 -60.02 24.78 -12.27
CA ARG A 140 -58.75 25.49 -12.01
C ARG A 140 -58.45 25.57 -10.51
N ARG A 141 -59.45 25.89 -9.69
CA ARG A 141 -59.31 25.91 -8.22
C ARG A 141 -59.07 24.53 -7.64
N MET A 142 -59.77 23.52 -8.16
CA MET A 142 -59.59 22.13 -7.79
C MET A 142 -58.14 21.67 -8.04
N ILE A 143 -57.62 21.86 -9.25
CA ILE A 143 -56.23 21.52 -9.62
C ILE A 143 -55.23 22.21 -8.69
N ARG A 144 -55.42 23.51 -8.42
CA ARG A 144 -54.52 24.26 -7.54
C ARG A 144 -54.50 23.71 -6.11
N ILE A 145 -55.68 23.46 -5.53
CA ILE A 145 -55.81 22.95 -4.16
C ILE A 145 -55.26 21.52 -4.07
N THR A 146 -55.55 20.65 -5.04
CA THR A 146 -55.03 19.28 -5.07
C THR A 146 -53.51 19.26 -5.27
N ALA A 147 -52.95 20.15 -6.10
CA ALA A 147 -51.50 20.30 -6.25
C ALA A 147 -50.82 20.78 -4.95
N GLU A 148 -51.40 21.76 -4.26
CA GLU A 148 -50.93 22.24 -2.95
C GLU A 148 -50.99 21.14 -1.87
N ARG A 149 -52.00 20.24 -1.93
CA ARG A 149 -52.11 19.07 -1.05
C ARG A 149 -51.00 18.05 -1.36
N LEU A 150 -50.76 17.75 -2.64
CA LEU A 150 -49.73 16.80 -3.06
C LEU A 150 -48.32 17.28 -2.70
N GLN A 151 -48.02 18.58 -2.89
CA GLN A 151 -46.73 19.16 -2.52
C GLN A 151 -46.46 19.08 -1.01
N ARG A 152 -47.49 19.30 -0.18
CA ARG A 152 -47.37 19.14 1.28
C ARG A 152 -47.06 17.69 1.68
N THR A 153 -47.72 16.71 1.08
CA THR A 153 -47.44 15.28 1.32
C THR A 153 -46.03 14.90 0.87
N ASN A 154 -45.57 15.38 -0.29
CA ASN A 154 -44.21 15.13 -0.77
C ASN A 154 -43.15 15.74 0.17
N GLY A 155 -43.37 16.97 0.66
CA GLY A 155 -42.47 17.60 1.62
C GLY A 155 -42.33 16.81 2.92
N PHE A 156 -43.43 16.26 3.44
CA PHE A 156 -43.43 15.40 4.63
C PHE A 156 -42.71 14.07 4.39
N LEU A 157 -42.95 13.42 3.24
CA LEU A 157 -42.25 12.18 2.87
C LEU A 157 -40.73 12.40 2.73
N SER A 158 -40.30 13.50 2.10
CA SER A 158 -38.89 13.86 2.01
C SER A 158 -38.27 14.08 3.40
N GLN A 159 -38.99 14.74 4.31
CA GLN A 159 -38.52 14.93 5.70
C GLN A 159 -38.45 13.61 6.46
N LEU A 160 -39.43 12.72 6.32
CA LEU A 160 -39.40 11.38 6.94
C LEU A 160 -38.23 10.54 6.44
N VAL A 161 -37.95 10.57 5.13
CA VAL A 161 -36.78 9.86 4.56
C VAL A 161 -35.49 10.47 5.09
N GLN A 162 -35.36 11.80 5.13
CA GLN A 162 -34.18 12.47 5.70
C GLN A 162 -34.01 12.18 7.19
N TRP A 163 -35.09 12.18 7.96
CA TRP A 163 -35.07 11.82 9.38
C TRP A 163 -34.72 10.36 9.58
N GLY A 164 -35.24 9.46 8.74
CA GLY A 164 -34.89 8.04 8.73
C GLY A 164 -33.42 7.80 8.41
N GLU A 165 -32.88 8.46 7.38
CA GLU A 165 -31.46 8.42 7.02
C GLU A 165 -30.57 8.98 8.13
N ALA A 166 -30.92 10.14 8.71
CA ALA A 166 -30.17 10.77 9.78
C ALA A 166 -30.26 9.99 11.10
N ALA A 167 -31.41 9.34 11.38
CA ALA A 167 -31.59 8.46 12.53
C ALA A 167 -30.82 7.15 12.34
N ARG A 168 -30.83 6.57 11.12
CA ARG A 168 -30.02 5.39 10.78
C ARG A 168 -28.54 5.70 10.91
N LYS A 169 -28.08 6.84 10.36
CA LYS A 169 -26.69 7.29 10.45
C LYS A 169 -26.24 7.49 11.91
N ARG A 170 -27.08 8.10 12.76
CA ARG A 170 -26.82 8.21 14.21
C ARG A 170 -26.81 6.86 14.92
N ALA A 171 -27.69 5.94 14.54
CA ALA A 171 -27.76 4.61 15.16
C ALA A 171 -26.54 3.73 14.85
N VAL A 172 -25.86 3.96 13.71
CA VAL A 172 -24.76 3.11 13.22
C VAL A 172 -23.37 3.78 13.27
N THR A 173 -23.27 5.00 13.80
CA THR A 173 -22.00 5.74 13.95
C THR A 173 -21.65 5.86 15.43
N ASP A 174 -20.37 5.80 15.78
CA ASP A 174 -19.84 6.08 17.11
C ASP A 174 -19.75 7.60 17.32
N GLU A 175 -20.40 8.13 18.37
CA GLU A 175 -20.53 9.58 18.59
C GLU A 175 -19.19 10.27 18.84
N ALA A 176 -18.23 9.59 19.49
CA ALA A 176 -16.94 10.17 19.83
C ALA A 176 -16.00 10.27 18.62
N THR A 177 -15.91 9.21 17.82
CA THR A 177 -14.93 9.10 16.73
C THR A 177 -15.50 9.45 15.35
N GLY A 178 -16.84 9.42 15.21
CA GLY A 178 -17.54 9.64 13.95
C GLY A 178 -17.23 8.58 12.88
N VAL A 179 -16.76 7.39 13.27
CA VAL A 179 -16.66 6.20 12.40
C VAL A 179 -17.85 5.27 12.67
N PHE A 180 -18.01 4.20 11.90
CA PHE A 180 -19.11 3.26 12.15
C PHE A 180 -18.95 2.58 13.51
N ASN A 181 -20.05 2.22 14.16
CA ASN A 181 -20.04 1.50 15.43
C ASN A 181 -20.21 -0.01 15.21
N ARG A 182 -20.04 -0.80 16.28
CA ARG A 182 -20.22 -2.26 16.24
C ARG A 182 -21.54 -2.72 15.62
N ARG A 183 -22.64 -1.98 15.83
CA ARG A 183 -23.94 -2.32 15.25
C ARG A 183 -23.89 -2.29 13.71
N PHE A 184 -23.20 -1.32 13.12
CA PHE A 184 -22.97 -1.29 11.67
C PHE A 184 -22.25 -2.55 11.20
N HIS A 185 -21.19 -2.96 11.90
CA HIS A 185 -20.43 -4.16 11.56
C HIS A 185 -21.34 -5.39 11.58
N ASP A 186 -22.09 -5.58 12.67
CA ASP A 186 -22.96 -6.75 12.86
C ASP A 186 -24.08 -6.80 11.79
N GLU A 187 -24.56 -5.65 11.31
CA GLU A 187 -25.59 -5.56 10.27
C GLU A 187 -25.04 -5.67 8.83
N SER A 188 -23.78 -5.32 8.57
CA SER A 188 -23.26 -5.13 7.21
C SER A 188 -22.15 -6.09 6.78
N PHE A 189 -21.37 -6.63 7.71
CA PHE A 189 -20.16 -7.40 7.39
C PHE A 189 -20.46 -8.60 6.49
N GLU A 190 -21.47 -9.40 6.83
CA GLU A 190 -21.82 -10.61 6.08
C GLU A 190 -22.30 -10.28 4.67
N ALA A 191 -23.11 -9.23 4.50
CA ALA A 191 -23.57 -8.77 3.19
C ALA A 191 -22.40 -8.27 2.31
N LEU A 192 -21.46 -7.52 2.89
CA LEU A 192 -20.27 -7.02 2.19
C LEU A 192 -19.35 -8.17 1.75
N PHE A 193 -19.14 -9.15 2.64
CA PHE A 193 -18.37 -10.34 2.34
C PHE A 193 -19.01 -11.17 1.22
N SER A 194 -20.31 -11.47 1.32
CA SER A 194 -21.03 -12.23 0.30
C SER A 194 -21.00 -11.54 -1.06
N ARG A 195 -21.08 -10.21 -1.08
CA ARG A 195 -20.93 -9.45 -2.33
C ARG A 195 -19.56 -9.65 -2.97
N SER A 196 -18.47 -9.54 -2.22
CA SER A 196 -17.12 -9.78 -2.74
C SER A 196 -16.92 -11.22 -3.21
N GLN A 197 -17.51 -12.19 -2.51
CA GLN A 197 -17.51 -13.59 -2.91
C GLN A 197 -18.23 -13.80 -4.26
N VAL A 198 -19.41 -13.21 -4.45
CA VAL A 198 -20.16 -13.27 -5.71
C VAL A 198 -19.43 -12.55 -6.86
N GLU A 199 -18.79 -11.42 -6.57
CA GLU A 199 -18.00 -10.67 -7.56
C GLU A 199 -16.63 -11.32 -7.86
N GLY A 200 -16.25 -12.39 -7.14
CA GLY A 200 -14.93 -13.03 -7.28
C GLY A 200 -13.76 -12.14 -6.86
N LYS A 201 -14.01 -11.11 -6.03
CA LYS A 201 -13.00 -10.15 -5.58
C LYS A 201 -12.48 -10.50 -4.19
N SER A 202 -11.22 -10.19 -3.93
CA SER A 202 -10.64 -10.33 -2.59
C SER A 202 -11.33 -9.41 -1.58
N PHE A 203 -11.38 -9.86 -0.34
CA PHE A 203 -11.92 -9.08 0.77
C PHE A 203 -11.04 -9.29 2.00
N SER A 204 -10.57 -8.21 2.62
CA SER A 204 -9.74 -8.29 3.80
C SER A 204 -10.45 -7.77 5.04
N TYR A 205 -10.19 -8.42 6.16
CA TYR A 205 -10.70 -8.09 7.48
C TYR A 205 -9.51 -7.90 8.41
N ALA A 206 -9.41 -6.73 9.05
CA ALA A 206 -8.35 -6.45 10.00
C ALA A 206 -8.95 -6.03 11.35
N MET A 207 -8.40 -6.61 12.42
CA MET A 207 -8.75 -6.25 13.80
C MET A 207 -7.59 -5.52 14.43
N PHE A 208 -7.88 -4.39 15.05
CA PHE A 208 -6.94 -3.44 15.60
C PHE A 208 -7.17 -3.30 17.10
N ASP A 209 -6.08 -3.18 17.85
CA ASP A 209 -6.09 -2.88 19.28
C ASP A 209 -4.91 -1.97 19.64
N LEU A 210 -5.16 -1.04 20.57
CA LEU A 210 -4.14 -0.11 21.04
C LEU A 210 -3.31 -0.75 22.15
N ASP A 211 -2.00 -0.89 21.91
CA ASP A 211 -1.14 -1.64 22.81
C ASP A 211 -1.06 -0.96 24.18
N ARG A 212 -1.42 -1.72 25.22
CA ARG A 212 -1.36 -1.29 26.62
C ARG A 212 -2.26 -0.08 26.93
N PHE A 213 -3.38 0.08 26.23
CA PHE A 213 -4.35 1.16 26.49
C PHE A 213 -4.83 1.21 27.95
N GLY A 214 -5.03 0.05 28.58
CA GLY A 214 -5.37 -0.01 30.02
C GLY A 214 -4.32 0.65 30.93
N ASN A 215 -3.03 0.62 30.57
CA ASN A 215 -1.98 1.32 31.32
C ASN A 215 -2.02 2.83 31.03
N LEU A 216 -2.29 3.21 29.79
CA LEU A 216 -2.47 4.61 29.39
C LEU A 216 -3.58 5.27 30.22
N ASN A 217 -4.73 4.60 30.36
CA ASN A 217 -5.84 5.10 31.18
C ASN A 217 -5.50 5.18 32.67
N LYS A 218 -4.70 4.26 33.19
CA LYS A 218 -4.25 4.30 34.59
C LYS A 218 -3.30 5.45 34.87
N GLU A 219 -2.42 5.77 33.93
CA GLU A 219 -1.37 6.77 34.10
C GLU A 219 -1.86 8.21 33.82
N TYR A 220 -2.70 8.39 32.80
CA TYR A 220 -3.12 9.72 32.31
C TYR A 220 -4.62 10.00 32.48
N GLY A 221 -5.40 9.02 32.95
CA GLY A 221 -6.84 9.14 33.16
C GLY A 221 -7.69 8.83 31.92
N ILE A 222 -8.97 8.52 32.17
CA ILE A 222 -9.94 8.10 31.14
C ILE A 222 -10.13 9.19 30.07
N ALA A 223 -10.22 10.46 30.48
CA ALA A 223 -10.42 11.57 29.55
C ALA A 223 -9.28 11.71 28.53
N PHE A 224 -8.04 11.39 28.92
CA PHE A 224 -6.91 11.34 28.00
C PHE A 224 -7.01 10.16 27.04
N GLY A 225 -7.41 8.99 27.53
CA GLY A 225 -7.66 7.81 26.69
C GLY A 225 -8.72 8.08 25.62
N ASP A 226 -9.83 8.70 26.00
CA ASP A 226 -10.89 9.09 25.06
C ASP A 226 -10.38 10.03 23.97
N ARG A 227 -9.57 11.02 24.36
CA ARG A 227 -8.91 11.92 23.40
C ARG A 227 -8.01 11.16 22.43
N VAL A 228 -7.21 10.22 22.92
CA VAL A 228 -6.32 9.39 22.08
C VAL A 228 -7.12 8.58 21.07
N VAL A 229 -8.25 7.99 21.48
CA VAL A 229 -9.13 7.24 20.58
C VAL A 229 -9.68 8.13 19.46
N VAL A 230 -10.08 9.37 19.78
CA VAL A 230 -10.57 10.34 18.77
C VAL A 230 -9.46 10.74 17.79
N GLU A 231 -8.25 11.03 18.26
CA GLU A 231 -7.12 11.41 17.39
C GLU A 231 -6.65 10.26 16.49
N ILE A 232 -6.67 9.02 17.01
CA ILE A 232 -6.37 7.82 16.22
C ILE A 232 -7.43 7.61 15.14
N ALA A 233 -8.72 7.75 15.46
CA ALA A 233 -9.79 7.63 14.47
C ALA A 233 -9.65 8.69 13.36
N GLY A 234 -9.27 9.93 13.71
CA GLY A 234 -8.94 10.97 12.75
C GLY A 234 -7.75 10.60 11.84
N THR A 235 -6.79 9.85 12.36
CA THR A 235 -5.63 9.35 11.58
C THR A 235 -6.03 8.18 10.68
N MET A 236 -6.86 7.26 11.16
CA MET A 236 -7.41 6.17 10.36
C MET A 236 -8.12 6.73 9.11
N LYS A 237 -8.98 7.74 9.27
CA LYS A 237 -9.69 8.41 8.16
C LYS A 237 -8.77 9.03 7.10
N LYS A 238 -7.53 9.39 7.45
CA LYS A 238 -6.53 9.94 6.51
C LYS A 238 -5.73 8.86 5.79
N VAL A 239 -5.63 7.67 6.39
CA VAL A 239 -4.83 6.56 5.86
C VAL A 239 -5.66 5.67 4.92
N PHE A 240 -6.91 5.39 5.32
CA PHE A 240 -7.82 4.52 4.58
C PHE A 240 -8.48 5.22 3.38
N ARG A 241 -8.86 4.44 2.38
CA ARG A 241 -9.52 4.89 1.14
C ARG A 241 -11.00 5.13 1.39
N GLU A 242 -11.69 5.75 0.43
CA GLU A 242 -13.13 6.06 0.53
C GLU A 242 -14.02 4.81 0.67
N ASN A 243 -13.62 3.69 0.06
CA ASN A 243 -14.35 2.42 0.12
C ASN A 243 -13.98 1.54 1.32
N ASP A 244 -12.96 1.93 2.10
CA ASP A 244 -12.53 1.19 3.28
C ASP A 244 -13.42 1.59 4.46
N ILE A 245 -13.94 0.60 5.17
CA ILE A 245 -14.89 0.83 6.26
C ILE A 245 -14.17 0.70 7.59
N ILE A 246 -14.19 1.78 8.37
CA ILE A 246 -13.64 1.83 9.72
C ILE A 246 -14.78 1.66 10.72
N VAL A 247 -14.66 0.67 11.59
CA VAL A 247 -15.62 0.39 12.67
C VAL A 247 -14.93 0.46 14.02
N ARG A 248 -15.50 1.18 14.98
CA ARG A 248 -15.13 1.06 16.39
C ARG A 248 -15.89 -0.12 16.99
N TYR A 249 -15.15 -1.17 17.36
CA TYR A 249 -15.73 -2.43 17.80
C TYR A 249 -16.02 -2.44 19.31
N GLY A 250 -15.14 -1.80 20.10
CA GLY A 250 -15.36 -1.58 21.53
C GLY A 250 -14.13 -0.94 22.18
N GLY A 251 -14.30 -0.04 23.16
CA GLY A 251 -13.16 0.59 23.84
C GLY A 251 -12.17 1.25 22.88
N ASP A 252 -10.96 0.68 22.81
CA ASP A 252 -9.84 1.01 21.92
C ASP A 252 -9.66 0.04 20.72
N GLU A 253 -10.58 -0.92 20.57
CA GLU A 253 -10.58 -1.90 19.49
C GLU A 253 -11.33 -1.36 18.26
N PHE A 254 -10.72 -1.57 17.09
CA PHE A 254 -11.29 -1.21 15.80
C PHE A 254 -11.28 -2.41 14.86
N VAL A 255 -12.21 -2.39 13.90
CA VAL A 255 -12.30 -3.35 12.81
C VAL A 255 -12.25 -2.57 11.50
N PHE A 256 -11.47 -3.07 10.55
CA PHE A 256 -11.43 -2.54 9.20
C PHE A 256 -11.97 -3.60 8.24
N LEU A 257 -13.00 -3.22 7.49
CA LEU A 257 -13.53 -4.01 6.38
C LEU A 257 -12.99 -3.41 5.09
N LEU A 258 -12.21 -4.19 4.33
CA LEU A 258 -11.44 -3.73 3.17
C LEU A 258 -11.88 -4.50 1.92
N PRO A 259 -12.95 -4.06 1.24
CA PRO A 259 -13.40 -4.67 0.00
C PRO A 259 -12.35 -4.53 -1.10
N SER A 260 -12.26 -5.52 -1.99
CA SER A 260 -11.34 -5.53 -3.14
C SER A 260 -9.86 -5.39 -2.74
N SER A 261 -9.49 -5.81 -1.53
CA SER A 261 -8.12 -5.80 -1.04
C SER A 261 -7.67 -7.21 -0.70
N ASN A 262 -6.56 -7.66 -1.28
CA ASN A 262 -5.92 -8.92 -0.91
C ASN A 262 -5.06 -8.74 0.37
N ALA A 263 -4.40 -9.80 0.82
CA ALA A 263 -3.60 -9.78 2.05
C ALA A 263 -2.45 -8.77 2.01
N ASP A 264 -1.76 -8.63 0.87
CA ASP A 264 -0.62 -7.73 0.72
C ASP A 264 -1.09 -6.26 0.71
N ASP A 265 -2.14 -5.95 -0.05
CA ASP A 265 -2.75 -4.61 -0.09
C ASP A 265 -3.21 -4.16 1.31
N ALA A 266 -3.90 -5.07 2.00
CA ALA A 266 -4.40 -4.82 3.34
C ALA A 266 -3.27 -4.72 4.37
N PHE A 267 -2.19 -5.50 4.21
CA PHE A 267 -0.99 -5.36 5.03
C PHE A 267 -0.33 -3.99 4.83
N MET A 268 -0.14 -3.54 3.60
CA MET A 268 0.51 -2.27 3.29
C MET A 268 -0.23 -1.09 3.94
N ILE A 269 -1.56 -1.03 3.83
CA ILE A 269 -2.35 0.07 4.39
C ILE A 269 -2.41 0.01 5.92
N THR A 270 -2.48 -1.18 6.51
CA THR A 270 -2.50 -1.34 7.97
C THR A 270 -1.13 -1.13 8.61
N ASP A 271 -0.02 -1.50 7.95
CA ASP A 271 1.33 -1.18 8.44
C ASP A 271 1.63 0.32 8.30
N LYS A 272 1.12 0.97 7.25
CA LYS A 272 1.15 2.43 7.13
C LYS A 272 0.40 3.10 8.28
N LEU A 273 -0.78 2.60 8.65
CA LEU A 273 -1.53 3.08 9.81
C LEU A 273 -0.72 2.90 11.11
N ARG A 274 -0.17 1.71 11.33
CA ARG A 274 0.65 1.40 12.52
C ARG A 274 1.85 2.33 12.65
N LYS A 275 2.56 2.60 11.56
CA LYS A 275 3.67 3.57 11.50
C LYS A 275 3.18 4.98 11.82
N ALA A 276 2.04 5.41 11.26
CA ALA A 276 1.46 6.71 11.53
C ALA A 276 1.08 6.90 13.01
N ILE A 277 0.49 5.87 13.64
CA ILE A 277 0.17 5.88 15.08
C ILE A 277 1.44 5.93 15.93
N SER A 278 2.48 5.17 15.58
CA SER A 278 3.77 5.20 16.28
C SER A 278 4.47 6.57 16.20
N ALA A 279 4.29 7.27 15.08
CA ALA A 279 4.84 8.61 14.86
C ALA A 279 4.00 9.72 15.50
N MET A 280 2.74 9.44 15.85
CA MET A 280 1.81 10.43 16.39
C MET A 280 2.33 11.07 17.69
N ARG A 281 2.07 12.36 17.84
CA ARG A 281 2.32 13.13 19.06
C ARG A 281 1.01 13.77 19.49
N ILE A 282 0.63 13.53 20.74
CA ILE A 282 -0.57 14.13 21.33
C ILE A 282 -0.16 15.47 21.93
N GLU A 283 -0.85 16.53 21.54
CA GLU A 283 -0.59 17.89 22.03
C GLU A 283 -0.75 17.98 23.56
N GLY A 284 0.28 18.51 24.23
CA GLY A 284 0.39 18.52 25.69
C GLY A 284 0.98 17.24 26.30
N TYR A 285 1.21 16.19 25.51
CA TYR A 285 1.72 14.87 25.94
C TYR A 285 2.75 14.30 24.95
N GLU A 286 3.67 15.13 24.48
CA GLU A 286 4.62 14.83 23.39
C GLU A 286 5.58 13.66 23.66
N ARG A 287 5.76 13.32 24.95
CA ARG A 287 6.58 12.19 25.40
C ARG A 287 5.86 10.84 25.33
N VAL A 288 4.53 10.85 25.26
CA VAL A 288 3.74 9.62 25.13
C VAL A 288 4.00 9.01 23.75
N ARG A 289 4.26 7.70 23.75
CA ARG A 289 4.47 6.92 22.53
C ARG A 289 3.33 5.92 22.43
N LEU A 290 2.54 6.04 21.36
CA LEU A 290 1.45 5.13 21.06
C LEU A 290 1.99 3.98 20.22
N ALA A 291 1.41 2.80 20.39
CA ALA A 291 1.70 1.61 19.60
C ALA A 291 0.40 0.82 19.45
N CYS A 292 0.27 0.08 18.36
CA CYS A 292 -0.91 -0.74 18.11
C CYS A 292 -0.53 -2.08 17.50
N SER A 293 -1.35 -3.08 17.79
CA SER A 293 -1.25 -4.41 17.18
C SER A 293 -2.44 -4.60 16.24
N ILE A 294 -2.21 -5.23 15.09
CA ILE A 294 -3.24 -5.48 14.08
C ILE A 294 -3.16 -6.94 13.64
N GLY A 295 -4.29 -7.64 13.67
CA GLY A 295 -4.46 -8.97 13.08
C GLY A 295 -5.23 -8.89 11.77
N LEU A 296 -4.70 -9.46 10.70
CA LEU A 296 -5.26 -9.38 9.36
C LEU A 296 -5.61 -10.77 8.83
N ALA A 297 -6.77 -10.92 8.21
CA ALA A 297 -7.14 -12.09 7.42
C ALA A 297 -7.80 -11.65 6.12
N SER A 298 -7.75 -12.50 5.09
CA SER A 298 -8.19 -12.15 3.74
C SER A 298 -8.87 -13.33 3.08
N PHE A 299 -10.00 -13.07 2.43
CA PHE A 299 -10.66 -14.00 1.52
C PHE A 299 -10.08 -13.81 0.11
N PRO A 300 -9.81 -14.91 -0.63
CA PRO A 300 -10.02 -16.31 -0.25
C PRO A 300 -8.84 -16.98 0.50
N ALA A 301 -7.73 -16.29 0.70
CA ALA A 301 -6.46 -16.88 1.16
C ALA A 301 -6.53 -17.56 2.54
N HIS A 302 -7.26 -16.98 3.49
CA HIS A 302 -7.22 -17.36 4.91
C HIS A 302 -8.55 -17.94 5.43
N ALA A 303 -9.64 -17.74 4.69
CA ALA A 303 -10.97 -18.19 5.09
C ALA A 303 -11.94 -18.20 3.90
N SER A 304 -13.00 -19.02 4.01
CA SER A 304 -14.07 -19.14 2.99
C SER A 304 -15.42 -18.59 3.45
N THR A 305 -15.55 -18.22 4.73
CA THR A 305 -16.76 -17.63 5.31
C THR A 305 -16.42 -16.35 6.09
N ALA A 306 -17.38 -15.43 6.22
CA ALA A 306 -17.21 -14.20 6.99
C ALA A 306 -16.80 -14.48 8.44
N LYS A 307 -17.42 -15.48 9.06
CA LYS A 307 -17.14 -15.89 10.45
C LYS A 307 -15.71 -16.41 10.62
N ASP A 308 -15.26 -17.28 9.71
CA ASP A 308 -13.90 -17.82 9.77
C ASP A 308 -12.86 -16.73 9.50
N LEU A 309 -13.19 -15.77 8.63
CA LEU A 309 -12.33 -14.63 8.32
C LEU A 309 -12.10 -13.75 9.55
N ALA A 310 -13.16 -13.40 10.27
CA ALA A 310 -13.06 -12.63 11.52
C ALA A 310 -12.30 -13.42 12.60
N ALA A 311 -12.57 -14.71 12.75
CA ALA A 311 -11.86 -15.56 13.71
C ALA A 311 -10.36 -15.72 13.39
N ALA A 312 -10.00 -15.75 12.11
CA ALA A 312 -8.60 -15.80 11.67
C ALA A 312 -7.87 -14.48 11.97
N ALA A 313 -8.52 -13.34 11.76
CA ALA A 313 -7.96 -12.03 12.09
C ALA A 313 -7.78 -11.84 13.60
N ASP A 314 -8.72 -12.31 14.43
CA ASP A 314 -8.60 -12.28 15.89
C ASP A 314 -7.40 -13.10 16.39
N LYS A 315 -7.25 -14.34 15.89
CA LYS A 315 -6.06 -15.17 16.19
C LYS A 315 -4.76 -14.49 15.77
N ALA A 316 -4.76 -13.82 14.62
CA ALA A 316 -3.60 -13.07 14.16
C ALA A 316 -3.30 -11.87 15.06
N LEU A 317 -4.32 -11.16 15.56
CA LEU A 317 -4.15 -10.04 16.50
C LEU A 317 -3.56 -10.52 17.82
N TYR A 318 -4.05 -11.65 18.33
CA TYR A 318 -3.47 -12.31 19.50
C TYR A 318 -1.98 -12.64 19.29
N ALA A 319 -1.64 -13.23 18.14
CA ALA A 319 -0.25 -13.51 17.78
C ALA A 319 0.60 -12.24 17.63
N ALA A 320 0.04 -11.13 17.15
CA ALA A 320 0.72 -9.84 17.11
C ALA A 320 1.08 -9.35 18.53
N LYS A 321 0.14 -9.47 19.47
CA LYS A 321 0.31 -9.07 20.87
C LYS A 321 1.36 -9.93 21.58
N GLU A 322 1.34 -11.24 21.37
CA GLU A 322 2.32 -12.16 21.97
C GLU A 322 3.69 -12.08 21.27
N GLY A 323 3.72 -11.78 19.97
CA GLY A 323 4.96 -11.67 19.20
C GLY A 323 5.85 -10.49 19.56
N GLY A 324 5.40 -9.57 20.43
CA GLY A 324 6.14 -8.38 20.85
C GLY A 324 5.42 -7.07 20.56
N ARG A 325 4.15 -7.11 20.14
CA ARG A 325 3.30 -5.91 19.90
C ARG A 325 3.84 -5.02 18.78
N ASN A 326 3.21 -3.85 18.58
CA ASN A 326 3.53 -2.86 17.56
C ASN A 326 3.78 -3.47 16.18
N ARG A 327 2.86 -4.31 15.69
CA ARG A 327 2.98 -5.00 14.40
C ARG A 327 1.64 -5.33 13.78
N VAL A 328 1.69 -5.58 12.48
CA VAL A 328 0.61 -6.23 11.74
C VAL A 328 0.98 -7.70 11.59
N GLN A 329 0.04 -8.59 11.88
CA GLN A 329 0.18 -10.03 11.76
C GLN A 329 -0.88 -10.56 10.80
N ILE A 330 -0.47 -11.29 9.78
CA ILE A 330 -1.38 -11.95 8.85
C ILE A 330 -1.73 -13.34 9.40
N ALA A 331 -2.99 -13.74 9.24
CA ALA A 331 -3.47 -15.05 9.64
C ALA A 331 -2.73 -16.17 8.89
N GLY A 332 -2.25 -17.19 9.61
CA GLY A 332 -1.49 -18.29 9.04
C GLY A 332 0.03 -18.06 8.96
N GLU A 333 0.52 -16.85 9.20
CA GLU A 333 1.96 -16.55 9.22
C GLU A 333 2.54 -16.76 10.63
N THR A 334 3.20 -17.89 10.89
CA THR A 334 3.99 -18.08 12.11
C THR A 334 5.41 -17.55 11.92
N GLY A 335 5.59 -16.24 11.95
CA GLY A 335 6.92 -15.62 11.85
C GLY A 335 6.81 -14.12 11.56
N SER A 336 7.54 -13.30 12.32
CA SER A 336 7.67 -11.86 12.06
C SER A 336 8.30 -11.63 10.69
N ARG A 337 7.53 -11.23 9.66
CA ARG A 337 8.07 -10.64 8.42
C ARG A 337 8.83 -9.37 8.74
N SER A 338 10.13 -9.49 9.01
CA SER A 338 11.04 -8.36 8.88
C SER A 338 11.23 -8.15 7.38
N TRP A 339 10.62 -7.09 6.84
CA TRP A 339 10.86 -6.63 5.47
C TRP A 339 12.32 -6.23 5.23
N ARG A 340 13.05 -5.94 6.31
CA ARG A 340 14.46 -5.55 6.27
C ARG A 340 15.39 -6.74 6.34
N LYS A 341 16.43 -6.71 5.52
CA LYS A 341 17.52 -7.68 5.54
C LYS A 341 18.20 -7.71 6.90
N ARG A 342 18.42 -8.91 7.40
CA ARG A 342 19.13 -9.20 8.64
C ARG A 342 20.07 -10.37 8.41
N ASP A 343 21.18 -10.36 9.13
CA ASP A 343 22.11 -11.50 9.12
C ASP A 343 21.41 -12.75 9.65
N ILE A 344 21.76 -13.91 9.12
CA ILE A 344 21.25 -15.19 9.61
C ILE A 344 21.86 -15.45 11.01
N PRO A 345 21.04 -15.42 12.08
CA PRO A 345 21.55 -15.33 13.45
C PRO A 345 22.17 -16.64 13.95
N THR A 346 21.81 -17.80 13.37
CA THR A 346 22.29 -19.11 13.83
C THR A 346 22.76 -20.01 12.70
N ILE A 347 23.70 -20.91 13.01
CA ILE A 347 24.17 -21.95 12.08
C ILE A 347 23.02 -22.89 11.68
N GLY A 348 22.11 -23.20 12.62
CA GLY A 348 20.95 -24.06 12.37
C GLY A 348 20.00 -23.47 11.34
N GLU A 349 19.67 -22.19 11.47
CA GLU A 349 18.82 -21.47 10.52
C GLU A 349 19.48 -21.37 9.14
N ARG A 350 20.78 -21.10 9.09
CA ARG A 350 21.55 -21.10 7.83
C ARG A 350 21.50 -22.46 7.14
N ASN A 351 21.73 -23.54 7.87
CA ASN A 351 21.64 -24.88 7.31
C ASN A 351 20.23 -25.19 6.80
N ARG A 352 19.19 -24.73 7.51
CA ARG A 352 17.79 -24.89 7.07
C ARG A 352 17.50 -24.15 5.77
N ILE A 353 17.96 -22.91 5.63
CA ILE A 353 17.84 -22.13 4.39
C ILE A 353 18.60 -22.82 3.25
N ILE A 354 19.83 -23.29 3.51
CA ILE A 354 20.60 -24.06 2.52
C ILE A 354 19.86 -25.32 2.11
N ASP A 355 19.27 -26.06 3.04
CA ASP A 355 18.46 -27.24 2.73
C ASP A 355 17.27 -26.89 1.81
N ARG A 356 16.64 -25.73 2.03
CA ARG A 356 15.56 -25.22 1.16
C ARG A 356 16.06 -24.88 -0.23
N PHE A 357 17.21 -24.22 -0.34
CA PHE A 357 17.86 -23.93 -1.64
C PHE A 357 18.21 -25.20 -2.39
N VAL A 358 18.80 -26.19 -1.72
CA VAL A 358 19.14 -27.47 -2.33
C VAL A 358 17.88 -28.22 -2.80
N ARG A 359 16.80 -28.22 -2.01
CA ARG A 359 15.52 -28.80 -2.44
C ARG A 359 14.93 -28.08 -3.65
N ALA A 360 14.98 -26.74 -3.68
CA ALA A 360 14.54 -25.99 -4.85
C ALA A 360 15.35 -26.37 -6.10
N LEU A 361 16.67 -26.46 -5.97
CA LEU A 361 17.56 -26.95 -7.04
C LEU A 361 17.31 -28.40 -7.46
N ASP A 362 16.70 -29.23 -6.61
CA ASP A 362 16.34 -30.61 -6.94
C ASP A 362 14.95 -30.69 -7.62
N GLU A 363 13.97 -29.94 -7.10
CA GLU A 363 12.55 -30.04 -7.47
C GLU A 363 12.11 -29.10 -8.60
N ARG A 364 12.85 -28.03 -8.88
CA ARG A 364 12.49 -27.00 -9.87
C ARG A 364 13.31 -27.17 -11.15
N ASP A 365 12.69 -26.91 -12.31
CA ASP A 365 13.29 -27.19 -13.61
C ASP A 365 13.80 -25.96 -14.36
N GLY A 366 13.36 -24.76 -13.96
CA GLY A 366 13.63 -23.51 -14.67
C GLY A 366 13.90 -22.35 -13.70
N PHE A 367 15.11 -21.79 -13.79
CA PHE A 367 15.61 -20.71 -12.95
C PHE A 367 15.91 -19.47 -13.77
N LEU A 368 15.21 -18.38 -13.46
CA LEU A 368 15.52 -17.05 -13.97
C LEU A 368 16.40 -16.32 -12.94
N LEU A 369 17.58 -15.89 -13.36
CA LEU A 369 18.60 -15.27 -12.53
C LEU A 369 18.66 -13.77 -12.84
N ILE A 370 18.51 -12.94 -11.81
CA ILE A 370 18.45 -11.48 -11.92
C ILE A 370 19.42 -10.82 -10.95
N GLY A 371 20.04 -9.73 -11.38
CA GLY A 371 20.97 -8.92 -10.59
C GLY A 371 20.48 -7.48 -10.43
N HIS A 372 21.38 -6.58 -10.04
CA HIS A 372 21.08 -5.14 -9.94
C HIS A 372 21.35 -4.40 -11.27
N VAL A 373 20.72 -3.23 -11.44
CA VAL A 373 20.72 -2.41 -12.69
C VAL A 373 22.11 -2.11 -13.26
N ASN A 374 23.14 -2.04 -12.42
CA ASN A 374 24.51 -1.75 -12.85
C ASN A 374 25.46 -2.86 -12.39
N PRO A 375 25.33 -4.08 -12.95
CA PRO A 375 25.89 -5.28 -12.37
C PRO A 375 27.41 -5.18 -12.30
N ASP A 376 27.95 -5.30 -11.09
CA ASP A 376 29.38 -5.32 -10.86
C ASP A 376 29.97 -6.73 -11.00
N GLU A 377 31.24 -6.89 -10.63
CA GLU A 377 31.95 -8.16 -10.72
C GLU A 377 31.30 -9.27 -9.88
N ASP A 378 30.87 -8.98 -8.65
CA ASP A 378 30.25 -9.98 -7.78
C ASP A 378 28.83 -10.33 -8.24
N CYS A 379 28.05 -9.35 -8.66
CA CYS A 379 26.74 -9.58 -9.27
C CYS A 379 26.86 -10.49 -10.50
N LEU A 380 27.73 -10.20 -11.45
CA LEU A 380 27.90 -11.04 -12.66
C LEU A 380 28.44 -12.43 -12.30
N ALA A 381 29.44 -12.50 -11.44
CA ALA A 381 30.04 -13.76 -11.02
C ALA A 381 29.06 -14.66 -10.26
N SER A 382 28.18 -14.09 -9.44
CA SER A 382 27.17 -14.83 -8.66
C SER A 382 26.06 -15.38 -9.58
N LEU A 383 25.61 -14.60 -10.57
CA LEU A 383 24.72 -15.06 -11.63
C LEU A 383 25.32 -16.24 -12.42
N VAL A 384 26.57 -16.10 -12.87
CA VAL A 384 27.25 -17.16 -13.64
C VAL A 384 27.49 -18.40 -12.78
N SER A 385 28.01 -18.26 -11.56
CA SER A 385 28.32 -19.39 -10.68
C SER A 385 27.07 -20.18 -10.30
N PHE A 386 25.95 -19.51 -9.98
CA PHE A 386 24.69 -20.19 -9.72
C PHE A 386 24.12 -20.84 -10.98
N GLY A 387 24.21 -20.18 -12.14
CA GLY A 387 23.79 -20.75 -13.42
C GLY A 387 24.55 -22.03 -13.77
N LEU A 388 25.87 -22.06 -13.55
CA LEU A 388 26.69 -23.25 -13.72
C LEU A 388 26.31 -24.37 -12.74
N LEU A 389 26.02 -24.02 -11.49
CA LEU A 389 25.57 -24.97 -10.46
C LEU A 389 24.23 -25.60 -10.83
N ALA A 390 23.26 -24.79 -11.27
CA ALA A 390 21.96 -25.26 -11.74
C ALA A 390 22.11 -26.15 -13.00
N SER A 391 22.94 -25.75 -13.96
CA SER A 391 23.23 -26.54 -15.16
C SER A 391 23.84 -27.91 -14.83
N LYS A 392 24.71 -27.98 -13.81
CA LYS A 392 25.27 -29.26 -13.34
C LYS A 392 24.23 -30.22 -12.79
N LEU A 393 23.11 -29.68 -12.31
CA LEU A 393 21.95 -30.43 -11.81
C LEU A 393 20.87 -30.61 -12.87
N ASP A 394 21.24 -30.50 -14.16
CA ASP A 394 20.35 -30.63 -15.32
C ASP A 394 19.16 -29.66 -15.29
N LYS A 395 19.34 -28.48 -14.68
CA LYS A 395 18.31 -27.43 -14.60
C LYS A 395 18.54 -26.35 -15.64
N LYS A 396 17.45 -25.80 -16.19
CA LYS A 396 17.52 -24.68 -17.13
C LYS A 396 17.78 -23.39 -16.35
N ALA A 397 18.93 -22.78 -16.58
CA ALA A 397 19.29 -21.49 -15.99
C ALA A 397 19.34 -20.40 -17.07
N THR A 398 18.73 -19.26 -16.80
CA THR A 398 18.72 -18.11 -17.69
C THR A 398 19.01 -16.84 -16.93
N ILE A 399 20.01 -16.10 -17.39
CA ILE A 399 20.46 -14.84 -16.82
C ILE A 399 19.83 -13.72 -17.65
N PHE A 400 19.13 -12.81 -16.99
CA PHE A 400 18.58 -11.61 -17.61
C PHE A 400 19.45 -10.39 -17.31
N LEU A 401 19.85 -9.66 -18.35
CA LEU A 401 20.68 -8.45 -18.25
C LEU A 401 20.16 -7.38 -19.22
N ARG A 402 19.88 -6.17 -18.73
CA ARG A 402 19.53 -5.02 -19.59
C ARG A 402 20.74 -4.15 -19.87
N SER A 403 21.63 -4.04 -18.90
CA SER A 403 22.86 -3.25 -19.00
C SER A 403 23.95 -3.99 -19.77
N LYS A 404 24.76 -3.25 -20.53
CA LYS A 404 25.91 -3.82 -21.23
C LYS A 404 26.96 -4.27 -20.22
N VAL A 405 27.40 -5.52 -20.36
CA VAL A 405 28.49 -6.06 -19.54
C VAL A 405 29.82 -5.41 -19.91
N PRO A 406 30.60 -4.88 -18.95
CA PRO A 406 31.91 -4.31 -19.20
C PRO A 406 32.85 -5.30 -19.93
N PRO A 407 33.69 -4.85 -20.87
CA PRO A 407 34.59 -5.72 -21.63
C PRO A 407 35.50 -6.60 -20.75
N ALA A 408 35.91 -6.09 -19.58
CA ALA A 408 36.72 -6.81 -18.60
C ALA A 408 36.05 -8.12 -18.10
N PHE A 409 34.72 -8.18 -18.10
CA PHE A 409 33.94 -9.32 -17.60
C PHE A 409 33.33 -10.19 -18.71
N SER A 410 33.64 -9.89 -19.98
CA SER A 410 33.16 -10.66 -21.15
C SER A 410 33.50 -12.15 -21.12
N TYR A 411 34.54 -12.55 -20.38
CA TYR A 411 34.88 -13.96 -20.18
C TYR A 411 33.83 -14.71 -19.37
N LEU A 412 33.11 -14.06 -18.44
CA LEU A 412 32.02 -14.68 -17.68
C LEU A 412 30.85 -15.04 -18.60
N LEU A 413 30.52 -14.16 -19.55
CA LEU A 413 29.53 -14.45 -20.58
C LEU A 413 29.97 -15.58 -21.51
N SER A 414 31.27 -15.62 -21.84
CA SER A 414 31.84 -16.72 -22.61
C SER A 414 31.67 -18.05 -21.86
N ILE A 415 31.91 -18.07 -20.54
CA ILE A 415 31.67 -19.25 -19.69
C ILE A 415 30.21 -19.71 -19.78
N CYS A 416 29.24 -18.79 -19.72
CA CYS A 416 27.82 -19.13 -19.88
C CYS A 416 27.54 -19.84 -21.21
N ALA A 417 28.05 -19.26 -22.32
CA ALA A 417 27.88 -19.83 -23.66
C ALA A 417 28.45 -21.26 -23.77
N PHE A 418 29.58 -21.55 -23.13
CA PHE A 418 30.18 -22.89 -23.12
C PHE A 418 29.44 -23.91 -22.23
N ASN A 419 28.59 -23.46 -21.30
CA ASN A 419 27.99 -24.31 -20.26
C ASN A 419 26.45 -24.32 -20.33
N ASN A 420 25.88 -23.99 -21.49
CA ASN A 420 24.43 -23.99 -21.72
C ASN A 420 23.63 -23.16 -20.69
N VAL A 421 24.25 -22.07 -20.19
CA VAL A 421 23.56 -21.06 -19.39
C VAL A 421 23.14 -19.96 -20.34
N GLN A 422 21.84 -19.77 -20.51
CA GLN A 422 21.33 -18.79 -21.46
C GLN A 422 21.48 -17.39 -20.87
N VAL A 423 21.95 -16.44 -21.68
CA VAL A 423 21.97 -15.01 -21.33
C VAL A 423 21.02 -14.30 -22.28
N VAL A 424 20.07 -13.55 -21.73
CA VAL A 424 19.04 -12.84 -22.49
C VAL A 424 19.09 -11.35 -22.17
N GLU A 425 18.93 -10.55 -23.22
CA GLU A 425 18.82 -9.10 -23.15
C GLU A 425 17.35 -8.64 -23.19
N ASP A 426 17.12 -7.37 -22.87
CA ASP A 426 15.80 -6.72 -22.84
C ASP A 426 14.97 -7.04 -24.11
N GLY A 427 13.73 -7.50 -23.92
CA GLY A 427 12.80 -7.87 -25.00
C GLY A 427 12.98 -9.26 -25.62
N ASN A 428 13.96 -10.07 -25.20
CA ASN A 428 14.26 -11.39 -25.78
C ASN A 428 14.06 -12.58 -24.82
N LEU A 429 13.18 -12.44 -23.82
CA LEU A 429 12.86 -13.54 -22.91
C LEU A 429 12.14 -14.68 -23.65
N PRO A 430 12.69 -15.91 -23.64
CA PRO A 430 12.05 -17.04 -24.30
C PRO A 430 10.72 -17.39 -23.60
N GLU A 431 9.74 -17.86 -24.38
CA GLU A 431 8.53 -18.46 -23.83
C GLU A 431 8.90 -19.73 -23.04
N GLY A 432 8.75 -19.67 -21.71
CA GLY A 432 9.22 -20.74 -20.82
C GLY A 432 8.59 -20.69 -19.42
N GLN A 433 8.42 -21.87 -18.83
CA GLN A 433 7.89 -22.11 -17.48
C GLN A 433 9.00 -21.94 -16.43
N TRP A 434 9.31 -20.70 -16.06
CA TRP A 434 10.14 -20.43 -14.88
C TRP A 434 9.41 -20.95 -13.64
N SER A 435 10.10 -21.73 -12.82
CA SER A 435 9.54 -22.26 -11.57
C SER A 435 10.23 -21.66 -10.33
N ALA A 436 11.35 -20.97 -10.53
CA ALA A 436 11.99 -20.11 -9.56
C ALA A 436 12.66 -18.89 -10.20
N VAL A 437 12.70 -17.78 -9.46
CA VAL A 437 13.48 -16.58 -9.76
C VAL A 437 14.44 -16.34 -8.61
N VAL A 438 15.72 -16.13 -8.92
CA VAL A 438 16.77 -15.93 -7.93
C VAL A 438 17.41 -14.56 -8.12
N ALA A 439 17.27 -13.69 -7.13
CA ALA A 439 17.93 -12.40 -7.08
C ALA A 439 19.31 -12.52 -6.43
N PHE A 440 20.30 -11.89 -7.07
CA PHE A 440 21.68 -11.84 -6.57
C PHE A 440 22.11 -10.42 -6.30
N ASP A 441 22.89 -10.26 -5.24
CA ASP A 441 23.70 -9.07 -4.99
C ASP A 441 22.96 -7.75 -5.17
N THR A 442 21.78 -7.66 -4.56
CA THR A 442 20.88 -6.52 -4.73
C THR A 442 20.35 -6.06 -3.39
N PRO A 443 20.63 -4.83 -2.91
CA PRO A 443 20.21 -4.39 -1.59
C PRO A 443 18.68 -4.33 -1.38
N LYS A 444 17.92 -4.01 -2.43
CA LYS A 444 16.46 -3.84 -2.35
C LYS A 444 15.77 -4.08 -3.70
N PRO A 445 14.48 -4.49 -3.73
CA PRO A 445 13.79 -4.85 -4.97
C PRO A 445 13.73 -3.73 -6.02
N SER A 446 13.79 -2.46 -5.61
CA SER A 446 13.80 -1.32 -6.53
C SER A 446 15.10 -1.18 -7.33
N MET A 447 16.16 -1.91 -6.97
CA MET A 447 17.46 -1.90 -7.65
C MET A 447 17.67 -3.07 -8.59
N LEU A 448 16.70 -3.99 -8.70
CA LEU A 448 16.77 -5.14 -9.60
C LEU A 448 16.74 -4.69 -11.06
N ASP A 449 17.61 -5.28 -11.88
CA ASP A 449 17.63 -5.08 -13.34
C ASP A 449 16.51 -5.89 -14.00
N ILE A 450 15.26 -5.43 -13.87
CA ILE A 450 14.08 -6.12 -14.39
C ILE A 450 13.22 -5.19 -15.24
N ASP A 451 12.63 -5.74 -16.30
CA ASP A 451 11.57 -5.10 -17.08
C ASP A 451 10.18 -5.51 -16.58
N GLU A 452 9.12 -5.06 -17.26
CA GLU A 452 7.74 -5.40 -16.90
C GLU A 452 7.43 -6.90 -17.06
N ALA A 453 8.02 -7.57 -18.06
CA ALA A 453 7.81 -8.99 -18.31
C ALA A 453 8.47 -9.86 -17.22
N VAL A 454 9.73 -9.57 -16.88
CA VAL A 454 10.44 -10.23 -15.77
C VAL A 454 9.73 -9.97 -14.46
N ARG A 455 9.22 -8.75 -14.24
CA ARG A 455 8.46 -8.43 -13.05
C ARG A 455 7.17 -9.25 -12.95
N ALA A 456 6.43 -9.39 -14.05
CA ALA A 456 5.23 -10.22 -14.07
C ALA A 456 5.52 -11.70 -13.75
N ILE A 457 6.65 -12.23 -14.24
CA ILE A 457 7.12 -13.58 -13.92
C ILE A 457 7.53 -13.69 -12.46
N ALA A 458 8.38 -12.78 -11.97
CA ALA A 458 8.95 -12.81 -10.62
C ALA A 458 7.90 -12.74 -9.52
N TYR A 459 6.81 -12.00 -9.73
CA TYR A 459 5.73 -11.85 -8.77
C TYR A 459 4.53 -12.76 -9.05
N SER A 460 4.65 -13.72 -9.98
CA SER A 460 3.62 -14.72 -10.22
C SER A 460 3.54 -15.71 -9.05
N PRO A 461 2.33 -16.08 -8.56
CA PRO A 461 2.17 -17.05 -7.46
C PRO A 461 2.75 -18.44 -7.72
N ALA A 462 2.96 -18.80 -9.00
CA ALA A 462 3.51 -20.09 -9.39
C ALA A 462 5.05 -20.15 -9.35
N VAL A 463 5.71 -19.00 -9.17
CA VAL A 463 7.16 -18.85 -9.27
C VAL A 463 7.75 -18.60 -7.88
N LEU A 464 8.67 -19.46 -7.48
CA LEU A 464 9.36 -19.33 -6.19
C LEU A 464 10.36 -18.17 -6.22
N ARG A 465 10.29 -17.23 -5.27
CA ARG A 465 11.28 -16.15 -5.16
C ARG A 465 12.37 -16.50 -4.15
N MET A 466 13.61 -16.51 -4.64
CA MET A 466 14.82 -16.81 -3.88
C MET A 466 15.80 -15.65 -3.95
N GLU A 467 16.66 -15.51 -2.95
CA GLU A 467 17.60 -14.39 -2.84
C GLU A 467 18.92 -14.82 -2.20
N VAL A 468 20.02 -14.43 -2.84
CA VAL A 468 21.38 -14.59 -2.33
C VAL A 468 22.02 -13.21 -2.29
N ASP A 469 22.27 -12.70 -1.09
CA ASP A 469 22.78 -11.34 -0.93
C ASP A 469 23.61 -11.19 0.35
N HIS A 470 24.50 -10.20 0.36
CA HIS A 470 25.35 -9.90 1.51
C HIS A 470 25.11 -8.48 2.09
N HIS A 471 24.24 -7.69 1.47
CA HIS A 471 23.89 -6.36 1.94
C HIS A 471 22.93 -6.41 3.15
N LEU A 472 23.39 -5.82 4.26
CA LEU A 472 22.65 -5.79 5.55
C LEU A 472 22.37 -4.34 6.01
N GLU A 473 22.23 -3.42 5.05
CA GLU A 473 22.04 -1.99 5.32
C GLU A 473 20.66 -1.69 5.94
N ALA A 474 20.53 -0.52 6.57
CA ALA A 474 19.32 -0.18 7.33
C ALA A 474 18.05 -0.04 6.46
N ASP A 475 18.21 0.26 5.17
CA ASP A 475 17.16 0.36 4.14
C ASP A 475 17.13 -0.85 3.18
N ALA A 476 17.94 -1.89 3.43
CA ALA A 476 17.95 -3.08 2.61
C ALA A 476 16.69 -3.92 2.85
N GLU A 477 16.06 -4.39 1.76
CA GLU A 477 14.74 -5.04 1.77
C GLU A 477 14.77 -6.39 1.06
N TYR A 478 14.09 -7.39 1.60
CA TYR A 478 14.06 -8.73 1.00
C TYR A 478 13.25 -8.76 -0.31
N PHE A 479 13.79 -9.46 -1.31
CA PHE A 479 13.06 -9.87 -2.51
C PHE A 479 12.39 -11.24 -2.33
N ALA A 480 13.03 -12.15 -1.58
CA ALA A 480 12.61 -13.54 -1.46
C ALA A 480 11.57 -13.84 -0.38
N GLU A 481 10.96 -15.03 -0.51
CA GLU A 481 10.12 -15.65 0.51
C GLU A 481 10.93 -16.02 1.76
N ASP A 482 10.28 -16.10 2.94
CA ASP A 482 10.96 -16.18 4.25
C ASP A 482 12.01 -17.31 4.35
N ASP A 483 11.70 -18.51 3.83
CA ASP A 483 12.57 -19.69 3.87
C ASP A 483 13.67 -19.71 2.77
N TYR A 484 13.68 -18.72 1.87
CA TYR A 484 14.52 -18.67 0.67
C TYR A 484 15.41 -17.41 0.62
N ARG A 485 15.72 -16.86 1.80
CA ARG A 485 16.60 -15.70 2.00
C ARG A 485 17.98 -16.16 2.45
N LEU A 486 18.86 -16.49 1.51
CA LEU A 486 20.26 -16.72 1.82
C LEU A 486 20.98 -15.36 1.89
N VAL A 487 20.64 -14.59 2.93
CA VAL A 487 21.17 -13.25 3.15
C VAL A 487 22.01 -13.24 4.42
N ALA A 488 23.31 -13.01 4.30
CA ALA A 488 24.21 -13.08 5.45
C ALA A 488 25.39 -12.14 5.33
N ASN A 489 25.99 -11.80 6.47
CA ASN A 489 27.26 -11.10 6.49
C ASN A 489 28.34 -12.00 5.86
N ALA A 490 28.72 -11.68 4.62
CA ALA A 490 29.66 -12.41 3.79
C ALA A 490 30.52 -11.41 3.00
N SER A 491 31.69 -11.87 2.54
CA SER A 491 32.58 -11.07 1.69
C SER A 491 31.93 -10.68 0.37
N SER A 492 31.12 -11.57 -0.20
CA SER A 492 30.40 -11.36 -1.47
C SER A 492 29.24 -12.35 -1.59
N ALA A 493 28.29 -12.13 -2.51
CA ALA A 493 27.26 -13.10 -2.88
C ALA A 493 27.86 -14.40 -3.43
N CYS A 494 28.97 -14.34 -4.18
CA CYS A 494 29.72 -15.52 -4.62
C CYS A 494 30.22 -16.40 -3.45
N GLU A 495 30.55 -15.83 -2.29
CA GLU A 495 30.89 -16.63 -1.10
C GLU A 495 29.71 -17.53 -0.69
N LEU A 496 28.50 -16.98 -0.70
CA LEU A 496 27.28 -17.69 -0.32
C LEU A 496 26.92 -18.77 -1.35
N VAL A 497 27.08 -18.49 -2.65
CA VAL A 497 26.93 -19.49 -3.72
C VAL A 497 27.99 -20.58 -3.59
N GLY A 498 29.24 -20.23 -3.30
CA GLY A 498 30.32 -21.20 -3.06
C GLY A 498 30.06 -22.08 -1.84
N TYR A 499 29.52 -21.51 -0.77
CA TYR A 499 29.10 -22.27 0.41
C TYR A 499 27.93 -23.22 0.12
N LEU A 500 26.97 -22.80 -0.70
CA LEU A 500 25.89 -23.65 -1.20
C LEU A 500 26.43 -24.82 -2.03
N ALA A 501 27.34 -24.55 -2.99
CA ALA A 501 27.98 -25.58 -3.80
C ALA A 501 28.76 -26.59 -2.94
N TYR A 502 29.49 -26.12 -1.93
CA TYR A 502 30.20 -26.99 -0.98
C TYR A 502 29.24 -27.92 -0.23
N LYS A 503 28.07 -27.41 0.16
CA LYS A 503 27.03 -28.22 0.82
C LYS A 503 26.38 -29.23 -0.13
N ILE A 504 26.25 -28.91 -1.41
CA ILE A 504 25.76 -29.85 -2.43
C ILE A 504 26.77 -30.98 -2.67
N GLU A 505 28.07 -30.67 -2.80
CA GLU A 505 29.12 -31.70 -2.97
C GLU A 505 29.12 -32.73 -1.83
N SER A 506 28.81 -32.29 -0.60
CA SER A 506 28.73 -33.19 0.56
C SER A 506 27.54 -34.17 0.53
N ARG A 507 26.57 -34.00 -0.39
CA ARG A 507 25.38 -34.84 -0.56
C ARG A 507 25.59 -35.89 -1.64
N LYS A 508 26.17 -37.03 -1.25
CA LYS A 508 26.51 -38.12 -2.16
C LYS A 508 25.30 -38.65 -2.93
N ASP A 509 24.14 -38.71 -2.31
CA ASP A 509 22.87 -39.13 -2.92
C ASP A 509 22.46 -38.24 -4.08
N MET A 510 22.61 -36.92 -3.94
CA MET A 510 22.30 -35.96 -4.99
C MET A 510 23.34 -36.04 -6.11
N MET A 511 24.63 -36.11 -5.75
CA MET A 511 25.72 -36.23 -6.72
C MET A 511 25.60 -37.49 -7.58
N GLU A 512 25.24 -38.63 -6.98
CA GLU A 512 24.98 -39.89 -7.69
C GLU A 512 23.75 -39.81 -8.59
N ARG A 513 22.63 -39.24 -8.11
CA ARG A 513 21.39 -39.09 -8.90
C ARG A 513 21.59 -38.28 -10.18
N TYR A 514 22.35 -37.19 -10.10
CA TYR A 514 22.65 -36.32 -11.25
C TYR A 514 23.92 -36.74 -12.01
N GLY A 515 24.56 -37.85 -11.64
CA GLY A 515 25.76 -38.36 -12.32
C GLY A 515 26.97 -37.43 -12.25
N ILE A 516 27.08 -36.62 -11.20
CA ILE A 516 28.14 -35.62 -11.05
C ILE A 516 29.35 -36.28 -10.37
N SER A 517 30.42 -36.50 -11.14
CA SER A 517 31.69 -37.00 -10.60
C SER A 517 32.55 -35.88 -9.97
N GLU A 518 32.43 -34.66 -10.48
CA GLU A 518 33.14 -33.47 -10.00
C GLU A 518 32.23 -32.25 -10.14
N LEU A 519 31.83 -31.67 -9.00
CA LEU A 519 31.00 -30.46 -8.99
C LEU A 519 31.83 -29.22 -9.32
N PHE A 520 32.98 -29.09 -8.66
CA PHE A 520 33.85 -27.91 -8.75
C PHE A 520 34.70 -27.92 -10.01
N THR A 521 34.08 -27.60 -11.13
CA THR A 521 34.79 -27.39 -12.41
C THR A 521 35.61 -26.10 -12.39
N ARG A 522 36.60 -26.01 -13.30
CA ARG A 522 37.45 -24.83 -13.45
C ARG A 522 36.63 -23.55 -13.63
N ASN A 523 35.58 -23.59 -14.44
CA ASN A 523 34.73 -22.43 -14.71
C ASN A 523 33.88 -22.03 -13.49
N LEU A 524 33.36 -23.01 -12.74
CA LEU A 524 32.61 -22.73 -11.51
C LEU A 524 33.52 -22.11 -10.44
N VAL A 525 34.70 -22.69 -10.23
CA VAL A 525 35.68 -22.18 -9.27
C VAL A 525 36.20 -20.81 -9.68
N LEU A 526 36.47 -20.59 -10.97
CA LEU A 526 36.88 -19.29 -11.51
C LEU A 526 35.80 -18.22 -11.30
N ALA A 527 34.52 -18.52 -11.58
CA ALA A 527 33.41 -17.60 -11.36
C ALA A 527 33.27 -17.24 -9.87
N ILE A 528 33.28 -18.23 -8.98
CA ILE A 528 33.21 -17.98 -7.52
C ILE A 528 34.38 -17.12 -7.04
N LEU A 529 35.61 -17.44 -7.48
CA LEU A 529 36.80 -16.65 -7.12
C LEU A 529 36.71 -15.22 -7.64
N THR A 530 36.24 -15.02 -8.87
CA THR A 530 36.04 -13.70 -9.49
C THR A 530 35.21 -12.81 -8.55
N GLY A 531 34.01 -13.23 -8.15
CA GLY A 531 33.15 -12.42 -7.28
C GLY A 531 33.74 -12.19 -5.88
N ILE A 532 34.33 -13.23 -5.27
CA ILE A 532 35.02 -13.06 -3.97
C ILE A 532 36.15 -12.04 -4.08
N ILE A 533 36.90 -12.02 -5.19
CA ILE A 533 38.04 -11.11 -5.41
C ILE A 533 37.57 -9.68 -5.67
N GLY A 534 36.53 -9.51 -6.49
CA GLY A 534 35.96 -8.20 -6.85
C GLY A 534 35.59 -7.38 -5.62
N ASP A 535 34.86 -7.99 -4.67
CA ASP A 535 34.43 -7.31 -3.44
C ASP A 535 35.50 -7.27 -2.34
N SER A 536 36.36 -8.29 -2.27
CA SER A 536 37.41 -8.36 -1.23
C SER A 536 38.70 -7.63 -1.60
N LYS A 537 38.75 -6.97 -2.77
CA LYS A 537 39.96 -6.41 -3.43
C LYS A 537 41.17 -7.35 -3.30
N MET A 538 41.14 -8.48 -4.01
CA MET A 538 42.24 -9.49 -4.03
C MET A 538 42.49 -10.18 -2.68
N GLY A 539 41.44 -10.42 -1.87
CA GLY A 539 41.56 -11.11 -0.58
C GLY A 539 42.18 -10.26 0.53
N LYS A 540 42.48 -8.97 0.29
CA LYS A 540 43.00 -8.04 1.30
C LYS A 540 41.95 -7.67 2.35
N TYR A 541 40.66 -7.88 2.07
CA TYR A 541 39.53 -7.44 2.90
C TYR A 541 38.62 -8.56 3.43
N LEU A 542 39.18 -9.74 3.70
CA LEU A 542 38.47 -10.85 4.35
C LEU A 542 38.43 -10.65 5.89
N LYS A 543 37.26 -10.29 6.41
CA LYS A 543 37.00 -9.91 7.81
C LYS A 543 36.88 -11.13 8.73
N THR A 544 36.18 -12.18 8.31
CA THR A 544 35.88 -13.33 9.18
C THR A 544 36.80 -14.53 8.93
N ARG A 545 36.90 -15.43 9.93
CA ARG A 545 37.63 -16.71 9.79
C ARG A 545 37.03 -17.59 8.69
N ARG A 546 35.71 -17.49 8.46
CA ARG A 546 34.99 -18.23 7.41
C ARG A 546 35.36 -17.72 6.01
N GLU A 547 35.36 -16.40 5.83
CA GLU A 547 35.77 -15.75 4.57
C GLU A 547 37.20 -16.17 4.17
N ARG A 548 38.15 -16.12 5.10
CA ARG A 548 39.53 -16.58 4.87
C ARG A 548 39.60 -18.05 4.49
N TRP A 549 38.90 -18.91 5.23
CA TRP A 549 38.89 -20.35 4.95
C TRP A 549 38.30 -20.67 3.57
N LEU A 550 37.16 -20.07 3.21
CA LEU A 550 36.52 -20.28 1.90
C LEU A 550 37.42 -19.80 0.76
N TYR A 551 37.99 -18.59 0.89
CA TYR A 551 38.92 -18.05 -0.10
C TYR A 551 40.16 -18.92 -0.27
N GLU A 552 40.80 -19.35 0.82
CA GLU A 552 41.98 -20.24 0.80
C GLU A 552 41.63 -21.59 0.17
N TRP A 553 40.45 -22.14 0.49
CA TRP A 553 39.98 -23.41 -0.04
C TRP A 553 39.75 -23.35 -1.55
N PHE A 554 38.98 -22.37 -2.03
CA PHE A 554 38.72 -22.18 -3.47
C PHE A 554 40.00 -21.83 -4.24
N SER A 555 40.87 -21.02 -3.66
CA SER A 555 42.19 -20.71 -4.22
C SER A 555 43.03 -21.97 -4.42
N SER A 556 43.16 -22.78 -3.36
CA SER A 556 43.95 -24.02 -3.39
C SER A 556 43.33 -25.06 -4.33
N LEU A 557 42.01 -25.07 -4.46
CA LEU A 557 41.30 -25.92 -5.41
C LEU A 557 41.64 -25.51 -6.83
N PHE A 558 41.57 -24.22 -7.15
CA PHE A 558 41.91 -23.69 -8.47
C PHE A 558 43.37 -23.97 -8.85
N ASP A 559 44.31 -23.76 -7.92
CA ASP A 559 45.74 -24.02 -8.14
C ASP A 559 46.00 -25.49 -8.48
N ARG A 560 45.33 -26.42 -7.78
CA ARG A 560 45.42 -27.85 -8.09
C ARG A 560 44.89 -28.16 -9.50
N MET A 561 43.79 -27.54 -9.90
CA MET A 561 43.20 -27.73 -11.23
C MET A 561 44.11 -27.23 -12.36
N LEU A 562 44.85 -26.13 -12.13
CA LEU A 562 45.84 -25.62 -13.07
C LEU A 562 47.06 -26.55 -13.16
N SER A 563 47.56 -27.04 -12.02
CA SER A 563 48.72 -27.93 -11.96
C SER A 563 48.54 -29.28 -12.68
N GLN A 564 47.30 -29.77 -12.82
CA GLN A 564 46.99 -31.03 -13.50
C GLN A 564 46.93 -30.93 -15.03
N LYS A 565 46.87 -29.72 -15.62
CA LYS A 565 46.64 -29.52 -17.08
C LYS A 565 47.81 -28.91 -17.86
N THR A 566 48.96 -28.65 -17.25
CA THR A 566 50.15 -28.08 -17.91
C THR A 566 50.92 -29.09 -18.79
N ARG A 567 50.20 -29.83 -19.64
CA ARG A 567 50.69 -30.58 -20.80
C ARG A 567 49.71 -30.41 -21.96
N GLY A 568 49.69 -29.22 -22.57
CA GLY A 568 48.89 -28.97 -23.76
C GLY A 568 48.64 -27.49 -23.96
N GLY A 569 49.41 -26.87 -24.85
CA GLY A 569 49.31 -25.44 -25.18
C GLY A 569 47.92 -25.05 -25.68
N SER A 570 47.14 -24.43 -24.80
CA SER A 570 45.91 -23.70 -25.14
C SER A 570 46.00 -22.30 -24.55
N SER A 571 45.43 -21.32 -25.27
CA SER A 571 45.46 -19.88 -24.99
C SER A 571 44.61 -19.45 -23.78
N ASN A 572 44.47 -20.30 -22.77
CA ASN A 572 43.67 -20.04 -21.57
C ASN A 572 44.59 -19.85 -20.37
N PHE A 573 44.27 -18.88 -19.49
CA PHE A 573 45.04 -18.48 -18.32
C PHE A 573 45.81 -19.64 -17.67
N SER A 574 47.13 -19.51 -17.61
CA SER A 574 48.07 -20.56 -17.26
C SER A 574 48.47 -20.55 -15.77
N SER A 575 48.13 -19.49 -15.03
CA SER A 575 48.32 -19.40 -13.58
C SER A 575 47.23 -18.58 -12.88
N LYS A 576 47.14 -18.72 -11.55
CA LYS A 576 46.31 -17.88 -10.68
C LYS A 576 46.70 -16.41 -10.83
N GLU A 577 48.00 -16.14 -10.95
CA GLU A 577 48.58 -14.81 -11.16
C GLU A 577 48.17 -14.21 -12.51
N GLU A 578 48.00 -15.00 -13.58
CA GLU A 578 47.51 -14.49 -14.86
C GLU A 578 46.02 -14.12 -14.82
N VAL A 579 45.19 -14.91 -14.11
CA VAL A 579 43.80 -14.56 -13.81
C VAL A 579 43.75 -13.31 -12.95
N PHE A 580 44.57 -13.23 -11.90
CA PHE A 580 44.69 -12.04 -11.04
C PHE A 580 45.28 -10.82 -11.74
N THR A 581 46.15 -11.01 -12.73
CA THR A 581 46.69 -9.90 -13.55
C THR A 581 45.67 -9.46 -14.59
N ALA A 582 44.77 -10.34 -15.03
CA ALA A 582 43.66 -9.96 -15.93
C ALA A 582 42.51 -9.28 -15.17
N ILE A 583 42.20 -9.72 -13.95
CA ILE A 583 41.16 -9.15 -13.06
C ILE A 583 41.69 -7.90 -12.34
N GLY A 584 42.96 -7.91 -11.93
CA GLY A 584 43.64 -6.82 -11.20
C GLY A 584 44.36 -5.82 -12.09
N LYS A 585 44.37 -6.03 -13.41
CA LYS A 585 44.61 -4.91 -14.32
C LYS A 585 43.39 -4.01 -14.21
N MET A 586 43.52 -3.00 -13.35
CA MET A 586 43.24 -1.64 -13.79
C MET A 586 43.62 -1.60 -15.27
N SER A 587 42.66 -1.23 -16.13
CA SER A 587 43.01 -1.08 -17.54
C SER A 587 44.26 -0.18 -17.62
N SER A 588 45.07 -0.27 -18.68
CA SER A 588 46.18 0.69 -18.82
C SER A 588 45.69 2.15 -18.75
N ALA A 589 44.39 2.39 -18.94
CA ALA A 589 43.72 3.65 -18.67
C ALA A 589 43.44 3.90 -17.17
N ASP A 590 42.98 2.92 -16.39
CA ASP A 590 42.73 3.08 -14.94
C ASP A 590 44.03 3.25 -14.14
N ASP A 591 45.11 2.54 -14.49
CA ASP A 591 46.44 2.74 -13.86
C ASP A 591 46.93 4.18 -14.08
N ARG A 592 46.81 4.67 -15.33
CA ARG A 592 47.14 6.07 -15.66
C ARG A 592 46.23 7.07 -14.96
N CYS A 593 44.94 6.76 -14.82
CA CYS A 593 43.97 7.58 -14.11
C CYS A 593 44.32 7.67 -12.62
N TYR A 594 44.65 6.54 -12.00
CA TYR A 594 45.10 6.48 -10.61
C TYR A 594 46.37 7.28 -10.38
N GLU A 595 47.40 7.08 -11.21
CA GLU A 595 48.64 7.85 -11.13
C GLU A 595 48.37 9.36 -11.26
N ARG A 596 47.46 9.75 -12.16
CA ARG A 596 47.07 11.15 -12.37
C ARG A 596 46.45 11.80 -11.14
N ILE A 597 45.64 11.04 -10.40
CA ILE A 597 45.00 11.50 -9.16
C ILE A 597 45.99 11.44 -7.98
N ALA A 598 46.74 10.35 -7.85
CA ALA A 598 47.66 10.09 -6.74
C ALA A 598 48.89 11.02 -6.71
N VAL A 599 49.25 11.64 -7.84
CA VAL A 599 50.30 12.68 -7.87
C VAL A 599 49.88 13.96 -7.14
N ARG A 600 48.57 14.15 -6.87
CA ARG A 600 48.03 15.36 -6.21
C ARG A 600 47.85 15.21 -4.70
N VAL A 601 48.53 14.23 -4.11
CA VAL A 601 48.45 13.96 -2.69
C VAL A 601 49.21 15.03 -1.91
N GLU A 602 48.51 15.63 -0.97
CA GLU A 602 49.05 16.57 -0.01
C GLU A 602 48.98 15.96 1.39
N GLN A 603 50.14 15.86 2.04
CA GLN A 603 50.21 15.32 3.40
C GLN A 603 49.79 16.37 4.43
N ARG A 604 49.03 15.94 5.45
CA ARG A 604 48.65 16.73 6.62
C ARG A 604 48.83 15.90 7.90
N PRO A 605 48.94 16.54 9.09
CA PRO A 605 49.28 15.86 10.34
C PRO A 605 48.37 14.69 10.73
N PHE A 606 47.08 14.70 10.38
CA PHE A 606 46.13 13.64 10.75
C PHE A 606 45.48 12.92 9.56
N LEU A 607 45.63 13.44 8.34
CA LEU A 607 45.04 12.87 7.14
C LEU A 607 45.85 13.25 5.90
N ASP A 608 45.78 12.47 4.82
CA ASP A 608 46.32 12.90 3.52
C ASP A 608 45.15 13.31 2.64
N CYS A 609 45.30 14.41 1.91
CA CYS A 609 44.24 14.93 1.08
C CYS A 609 44.61 14.99 -0.39
N VAL A 610 43.62 14.76 -1.25
CA VAL A 610 43.68 15.06 -2.68
C VAL A 610 42.57 16.04 -2.98
N VAL A 611 42.93 17.19 -3.55
CA VAL A 611 41.99 18.21 -4.00
C VAL A 611 42.10 18.33 -5.50
N LEU A 612 41.02 18.04 -6.20
CA LEU A 612 40.90 18.21 -7.64
C LEU A 612 39.96 19.38 -7.89
N ASP A 613 40.47 20.44 -8.51
CA ASP A 613 39.59 21.53 -8.95
C ASP A 613 38.65 21.06 -10.08
N GLN A 614 37.70 21.91 -10.46
CA GLN A 614 36.72 21.55 -11.48
C GLN A 614 37.38 21.20 -12.83
N ALA A 615 38.37 21.98 -13.26
CA ALA A 615 39.02 21.80 -14.55
C ALA A 615 39.84 20.49 -14.58
N GLU A 616 40.47 20.15 -13.47
CA GLU A 616 41.27 18.95 -13.29
C GLU A 616 40.40 17.70 -13.20
N ALA A 617 39.32 17.75 -12.42
CA ALA A 617 38.35 16.66 -12.36
C ALA A 617 37.71 16.42 -13.73
N ASP A 618 37.34 17.48 -14.47
CA ASP A 618 36.80 17.37 -15.82
C ASP A 618 37.83 16.84 -16.82
N ALA A 619 39.09 17.25 -16.73
CA ALA A 619 40.15 16.73 -17.60
C ALA A 619 40.34 15.21 -17.42
N ILE A 620 40.39 14.73 -16.17
CA ILE A 620 40.55 13.30 -15.88
C ILE A 620 39.29 12.52 -16.30
N ARG A 621 38.09 13.06 -16.06
CA ARG A 621 36.83 12.46 -16.51
C ARG A 621 36.76 12.34 -18.03
N ASN A 622 37.16 13.38 -18.76
CA ASN A 622 37.13 13.39 -20.22
C ASN A 622 38.15 12.42 -20.82
N GLU A 623 39.29 12.23 -20.16
CA GLU A 623 40.35 11.32 -20.63
C GLU A 623 40.05 9.84 -20.34
N PHE A 624 39.50 9.52 -19.16
CA PHE A 624 39.37 8.14 -18.68
C PHE A 624 37.93 7.65 -18.54
N GLY A 625 36.93 8.55 -18.63
CA GLY A 625 35.52 8.24 -18.43
C GLY A 625 35.05 8.42 -16.98
N GLN A 626 33.75 8.70 -16.82
CA GLN A 626 33.12 8.99 -15.54
C GLN A 626 33.23 7.84 -14.53
N GLU A 627 32.99 6.60 -14.98
CA GLU A 627 32.99 5.41 -14.12
C GLU A 627 34.40 5.10 -13.59
N SER A 628 35.40 5.11 -14.47
CA SER A 628 36.81 4.98 -14.10
C SER A 628 37.25 6.07 -13.14
N PHE A 629 36.92 7.34 -13.42
CA PHE A 629 37.24 8.45 -12.52
C PHE A 629 36.68 8.24 -11.10
N ILE A 630 35.39 7.91 -11.00
CA ILE A 630 34.74 7.66 -9.70
C ILE A 630 35.43 6.48 -9.00
N SER A 631 35.61 5.36 -9.70
CA SER A 631 36.26 4.17 -9.14
C SER A 631 37.66 4.47 -8.60
N MET A 632 38.46 5.21 -9.37
CA MET A 632 39.82 5.57 -8.99
C MET A 632 39.89 6.55 -7.84
N VAL A 633 38.99 7.53 -7.76
CA VAL A 633 38.86 8.40 -6.59
C VAL A 633 38.57 7.58 -5.32
N LYS A 634 37.73 6.55 -5.40
CA LYS A 634 37.49 5.64 -4.25
C LYS A 634 38.76 4.89 -3.86
N ALA A 635 39.49 4.37 -4.86
CA ALA A 635 40.70 3.61 -4.66
C ALA A 635 41.81 4.45 -4.01
N VAL A 636 42.03 5.68 -4.50
CA VAL A 636 43.01 6.62 -3.93
C VAL A 636 42.66 6.99 -2.50
N ALA A 637 41.38 7.28 -2.20
CA ALA A 637 40.97 7.58 -0.83
C ALA A 637 41.27 6.42 0.12
N ASP A 638 40.90 5.19 -0.24
CA ASP A 638 41.16 4.01 0.60
C ASP A 638 42.68 3.76 0.76
N ASP A 639 43.45 3.83 -0.34
CA ASP A 639 44.91 3.59 -0.32
C ASP A 639 45.66 4.63 0.54
N LEU A 640 45.31 5.91 0.43
CA LEU A 640 45.92 6.96 1.23
C LEU A 640 45.69 6.75 2.73
N ALA A 641 44.46 6.45 3.13
CA ALA A 641 44.14 6.23 4.54
C ALA A 641 44.95 5.06 5.10
N GLU A 642 45.07 3.95 4.36
CA GLU A 642 45.83 2.78 4.82
C GLU A 642 47.35 3.03 4.83
N ARG A 643 47.91 3.72 3.83
CA ARG A 643 49.35 4.03 3.79
C ARG A 643 49.80 4.91 4.94
N ASN A 644 48.98 5.90 5.30
CA ASN A 644 49.31 6.83 6.37
C ASN A 644 48.83 6.37 7.76
N GLY A 645 48.12 5.24 7.83
CA GLY A 645 47.64 4.63 9.06
C GLY A 645 46.61 5.45 9.85
N HIS A 646 46.10 6.56 9.29
CA HIS A 646 45.17 7.47 9.94
C HIS A 646 43.94 7.69 9.07
N MET A 647 43.83 8.83 8.38
CA MET A 647 42.67 9.23 7.58
C MET A 647 43.07 9.73 6.20
N SER A 648 42.13 9.80 5.28
CA SER A 648 42.28 10.47 4.00
C SER A 648 41.03 11.24 3.62
N LEU A 649 41.22 12.28 2.80
CA LEU A 649 40.15 13.10 2.24
C LEU A 649 40.38 13.27 0.74
N VAL A 650 39.38 12.94 -0.09
CA VAL A 650 39.41 13.30 -1.51
C VAL A 650 38.26 14.25 -1.81
N ALA A 651 38.56 15.42 -2.37
CA ALA A 651 37.60 16.45 -2.73
C ALA A 651 37.64 16.74 -4.23
N TYR A 652 36.48 16.75 -4.88
CA TYR A 652 36.36 17.02 -6.32
C TYR A 652 34.98 17.59 -6.68
N GLY A 653 34.91 18.44 -7.71
CA GLY A 653 33.64 18.95 -8.24
C GLY A 653 32.89 17.89 -9.05
N ASP A 654 31.56 17.83 -8.94
CA ASP A 654 30.73 17.02 -9.85
C ASP A 654 30.80 17.56 -11.29
N SER A 655 30.50 16.67 -12.26
CA SER A 655 30.32 17.09 -13.65
C SER A 655 29.21 18.14 -13.73
N PRO A 656 29.38 19.24 -14.48
CA PRO A 656 28.36 20.28 -14.65
C PRO A 656 27.01 19.74 -15.17
N GLU A 657 27.04 18.61 -15.87
CA GLU A 657 25.85 17.93 -16.43
C GLU A 657 25.11 17.09 -15.37
N ALA A 658 25.79 16.70 -14.29
CA ALA A 658 25.26 15.84 -13.24
C ALA A 658 24.74 16.63 -12.03
N SER A 659 25.54 17.57 -11.50
CA SER A 659 25.12 18.43 -10.38
C SER A 659 26.06 19.62 -10.17
N ASP A 660 25.57 20.67 -9.51
CA ASP A 660 26.38 21.84 -9.11
C ASP A 660 27.00 21.68 -7.71
N LEU A 661 27.41 20.47 -7.35
CA LEU A 661 27.94 20.12 -6.04
C LEU A 661 29.44 19.81 -6.09
N VAL A 662 30.11 19.95 -4.95
CA VAL A 662 31.45 19.42 -4.68
C VAL A 662 31.29 18.20 -3.78
N GLN A 663 31.94 17.09 -4.15
CA GLN A 663 31.96 15.87 -3.35
C GLN A 663 33.22 15.80 -2.50
N PHE A 664 33.02 15.35 -1.25
CA PHE A 664 34.07 15.09 -0.29
C PHE A 664 33.95 13.65 0.19
N ARG A 665 35.05 12.91 0.13
CA ARG A 665 35.11 11.51 0.56
C ARG A 665 36.19 11.36 1.62
N LEU A 666 35.76 11.07 2.84
CA LEU A 666 36.64 10.88 3.99
C LEU A 666 36.71 9.38 4.33
N ARG A 667 37.92 8.88 4.54
CA ARG A 667 38.19 7.49 4.91
C ARG A 667 39.12 7.44 6.11
N ARG A 668 39.01 6.41 6.93
CA ARG A 668 40.00 6.08 7.96
C ARG A 668 40.61 4.71 7.71
N SER A 669 41.86 4.55 8.11
CA SER A 669 42.56 3.27 8.13
C SER A 669 41.85 2.30 9.05
N ARG A 670 41.96 1.01 8.74
CA ARG A 670 41.43 -0.06 9.58
C ARG A 670 42.18 -0.21 10.90
N SER A 671 43.45 0.17 10.97
CA SER A 671 44.22 0.17 12.22
C SER A 671 43.92 1.37 13.12
N PHE A 672 43.05 2.29 12.67
CA PHE A 672 42.75 3.53 13.36
C PHE A 672 41.29 3.60 13.77
N ASP A 673 40.98 3.39 15.06
CA ASP A 673 39.63 3.44 15.63
C ASP A 673 39.37 4.67 16.52
N GLY A 674 40.33 5.59 16.61
CA GLY A 674 40.27 6.77 17.48
C GLY A 674 39.21 7.82 17.12
N VAL A 675 38.61 7.76 15.93
CA VAL A 675 37.56 8.73 15.49
C VAL A 675 36.46 8.01 14.70
N ASP A 676 35.19 8.14 15.12
CA ASP A 676 34.02 7.76 14.31
C ASP A 676 33.73 8.89 13.29
N LEU A 677 33.90 8.59 12.01
CA LEU A 677 33.74 9.61 10.96
C LEU A 677 32.30 10.14 10.82
N ARG A 678 31.28 9.45 11.36
CA ARG A 678 29.89 9.93 11.36
C ARG A 678 29.70 11.09 12.33
N ASP A 679 30.45 11.11 13.43
CA ASP A 679 30.39 12.20 14.40
C ASP A 679 30.90 13.50 13.78
N LEU A 680 31.85 13.42 12.84
CA LEU A 680 32.32 14.57 12.06
C LEU A 680 31.21 15.15 11.17
N LEU A 681 30.39 14.31 10.54
CA LEU A 681 29.24 14.79 9.74
C LEU A 681 28.23 15.55 10.60
N ALA A 682 27.91 15.03 11.78
CA ALA A 682 26.99 15.66 12.72
C ALA A 682 27.57 16.95 13.30
N ARG A 683 28.84 16.93 13.72
CA ARG A 683 29.53 18.06 14.36
C ARG A 683 29.72 19.24 13.40
N PHE A 684 29.94 18.97 12.11
CA PHE A 684 30.09 20.01 11.09
C PHE A 684 28.79 20.35 10.35
N SER A 685 27.65 19.78 10.77
CA SER A 685 26.32 20.05 10.21
C SER A 685 26.22 19.81 8.69
N PHE A 686 26.90 18.78 8.18
CA PHE A 686 26.81 18.42 6.76
C PHE A 686 25.51 17.66 6.48
N ASN A 687 24.49 18.40 6.01
CA ASN A 687 23.14 17.87 5.79
C ASN A 687 22.99 16.93 4.58
N ASN A 688 23.97 16.93 3.66
CA ASN A 688 23.94 16.14 2.42
C ASN A 688 25.08 15.12 2.38
N GLY A 689 25.19 14.33 3.46
CA GLY A 689 26.24 13.34 3.66
C GLY A 689 25.77 12.09 4.37
N GLY A 690 26.53 11.01 4.24
CA GLY A 690 26.23 9.70 4.83
C GLY A 690 27.41 8.75 4.75
N GLY A 691 27.35 7.67 5.52
CA GLY A 691 28.39 6.65 5.56
C GLY A 691 28.39 5.81 6.83
N HIS A 692 29.49 5.08 7.04
CA HIS A 692 29.72 4.23 8.21
C HIS A 692 30.91 4.77 9.02
N PRO A 693 31.19 4.26 10.24
CA PRO A 693 32.26 4.80 11.10
C PRO A 693 33.66 4.87 10.48
N GLY A 694 33.88 4.09 9.41
CA GLY A 694 35.15 3.95 8.69
C GLY A 694 35.24 4.78 7.40
N ALA A 695 34.11 5.29 6.92
CA ALA A 695 34.02 5.98 5.65
C ALA A 695 32.77 6.84 5.56
N VAL A 696 32.94 8.11 5.24
CA VAL A 696 31.83 9.03 5.03
C VAL A 696 32.03 9.82 3.75
N GLY A 697 30.92 10.11 3.05
CA GLY A 697 30.89 10.99 1.91
C GLY A 697 29.86 12.08 2.12
N PHE A 698 30.16 13.30 1.73
CA PHE A 698 29.22 14.42 1.78
C PHE A 698 29.39 15.36 0.59
N ARG A 699 28.34 16.12 0.30
CA ARG A 699 28.30 17.04 -0.84
C ARG A 699 27.90 18.44 -0.39
N ILE A 700 28.52 19.45 -1.00
CA ILE A 700 28.26 20.86 -0.69
C ILE A 700 28.03 21.61 -2.01
N PRO A 701 27.01 22.50 -2.10
CA PRO A 701 26.82 23.34 -3.29
C PRO A 701 28.04 24.18 -3.63
N LYS A 702 28.41 24.28 -4.91
CA LYS A 702 29.55 25.10 -5.35
C LYS A 702 29.39 26.56 -4.96
N ALA A 703 28.15 27.08 -4.95
CA ALA A 703 27.85 28.44 -4.50
C ALA A 703 28.23 28.72 -3.03
N GLU A 704 28.33 27.69 -2.18
CA GLU A 704 28.74 27.81 -0.78
C GLU A 704 30.28 27.72 -0.60
N ILE A 705 31.01 27.34 -1.65
CA ILE A 705 32.48 27.17 -1.64
C ILE A 705 33.09 28.19 -2.61
N SER A 706 33.59 29.31 -2.08
CA SER A 706 34.25 30.33 -2.88
C SER A 706 35.62 29.90 -3.42
N ASP A 707 36.36 29.12 -2.63
CA ASP A 707 37.66 28.55 -2.98
C ASP A 707 37.76 27.15 -2.38
N LEU A 708 37.92 26.14 -3.23
CA LEU A 708 37.95 24.73 -2.80
C LEU A 708 39.17 24.40 -1.96
N GLY A 709 40.34 24.96 -2.30
CA GLY A 709 41.57 24.74 -1.56
C GLY A 709 41.48 25.30 -0.14
N ALA A 710 41.05 26.56 0.00
CA ALA A 710 40.88 27.21 1.29
C ALA A 710 39.81 26.52 2.15
N PHE A 711 38.72 26.04 1.53
CA PHE A 711 37.70 25.27 2.24
C PHE A 711 38.24 23.93 2.77
N VAL A 712 38.99 23.20 1.96
CA VAL A 712 39.62 21.94 2.37
C VAL A 712 40.66 22.20 3.47
N GLU A 713 41.44 23.28 3.39
CA GLU A 713 42.40 23.66 4.43
C GLU A 713 41.71 23.89 5.78
N ASP A 714 40.61 24.64 5.80
CA ASP A 714 39.83 24.86 7.02
C ASP A 714 39.15 23.58 7.53
N LEU A 715 38.62 22.75 6.63
CA LEU A 715 38.02 21.46 6.98
C LEU A 715 39.04 20.50 7.60
N THR A 716 40.23 20.39 7.01
CA THR A 716 41.29 19.50 7.50
C THR A 716 41.83 19.98 8.86
N ARG A 717 41.89 21.30 9.10
CA ARG A 717 42.19 21.87 10.42
C ARG A 717 41.13 21.49 11.46
N ARG A 718 39.84 21.63 11.13
CA ARG A 718 38.75 21.25 12.03
C ARG A 718 38.74 19.74 12.34
N ILE A 719 39.05 18.89 11.36
CA ILE A 719 39.20 17.45 11.58
C ILE A 719 40.40 17.16 12.51
N ALA A 720 41.50 17.87 12.37
CA ALA A 720 42.67 17.73 13.23
C ALA A 720 42.35 18.10 14.70
N GLU A 721 41.56 19.15 14.94
CA GLU A 721 41.09 19.52 16.28
C GLU A 721 40.27 18.40 16.93
N VAL A 722 39.35 17.79 16.17
CA VAL A 722 38.56 16.66 16.68
C VAL A 722 39.44 15.44 16.98
N ALA A 723 40.42 15.16 16.13
CA ALA A 723 41.37 14.06 16.38
C ALA A 723 42.19 14.30 17.66
N LEU A 724 42.68 15.52 17.87
CA LEU A 724 43.41 15.91 19.09
C LEU A 724 42.54 15.79 20.35
N GLU A 725 41.28 16.24 20.30
CA GLU A 725 40.33 16.07 21.40
C GLU A 725 40.05 14.59 21.73
N ALA A 726 40.07 13.72 20.73
CA ALA A 726 39.92 12.28 20.88
C ALA A 726 41.20 11.58 21.38
N GLY A 727 42.28 12.33 21.67
CA GLY A 727 43.54 11.78 22.16
C GLY A 727 44.40 11.11 21.08
N VAL A 728 44.17 11.43 19.81
CA VAL A 728 44.95 10.91 18.68
C VAL A 728 46.25 11.69 18.53
N GLU A 729 47.37 10.97 18.41
CA GLU A 729 48.67 11.58 18.09
C GLU A 729 48.79 11.91 16.58
N PRO A 730 49.43 13.03 16.21
CA PRO A 730 49.68 13.34 14.80
C PRO A 730 50.64 12.32 14.17
N LYS A 731 50.48 12.10 12.87
CA LYS A 731 51.38 11.28 12.05
C LYS A 731 52.83 11.71 12.25
N THR A 732 53.70 10.74 12.47
CA THR A 732 55.14 10.94 12.31
C THR A 732 55.42 11.25 10.84
N PRO A 733 56.17 12.33 10.50
CA PRO A 733 56.53 12.60 9.12
C PRO A 733 57.24 11.38 8.51
N GLN A 734 56.76 10.88 7.37
CA GLN A 734 57.42 9.81 6.59
C GLN A 734 58.34 10.41 5.53
#